data_AF-A0A839YHP3-F1
#
_entry.id   AF-A0A839YHP3-F1
#
_cell.length_a   1.000
_cell.length_b   1.000
_cell.length_c   1.000
_cell.angle_alpha   90.00
_cell.angle_beta   90.00
_cell.angle_gamma   90.00
#
_symmetry.space_group_name_H-M   'P 1'
#
loop_
_entity.id
_entity.type
_entity.pdbx_description
1 polymer ?
#
loop_
_entity_poly.entity_id
_entity_poly.type
_entity_poly.pdbx_seq_one_letter_code
_entity_poly.pdbx_strand_id
1 'polypeptide(L)'
;MAKWVLASAFALLVESAASGQIQPTSEDVRNYLEGSTHRSYPEATTVAWERDLREHLAHATPAKAADAIAARYDIAPAVMRHFVAAWIVAKARQYGQSEAWKPSLRAELLSMAPALRRAPIGLAVLAEALDAIHDCSAADFTALLSGAQDRAADAYRIASAAACDDNFTRAALAAPDRAMPTLIRIAHWGGLPPRDALPLYSWLTSPAALSRVAAPDRMAVTVLLWQRYLEALLKAGLDVRALALFDGLSLEVRAAVLSPTYRLPERVVVDDIPMTFFHVGGTTALSASESLDVMADTLAALADDAATFAPEDRKVIKEAVAPPPMPQTDVLADEGATLAPILPLAMALAAAGRDAEARQLLSTLPGLAAAKAVASNLYSRSEGDQAPAPNTSRLPMNALILDQLLNNPAADPYPVAEVVLADGMGNDTHAGVIVRCRLFPAQDFPGLCEKGEPSTALDLDRTISSDAKVAASEAMLRRVIPDYDAFRTPLLMEAGPQSPSPPARAAPVSVVAPTSPFIERPIPSERRDRTTGISPIGLAPLPEGFSLVRAERVGQRAVAISVSQTLDPTGEISGGGYWVHLSADGGRQWAPPLYTGLAERFPYVVAPSSRLPLIEGDTLTIAVDVAEIDTATITYPPVGLRTRRRARNLYLTLPIAELRRDSDGDGWTDIASHHLLLDSRRGAGGTPFVVGSDLQSACTTTPSREQQARIGLLSKLLDPRGAAIVEPFDRPNNQIAIGTQRAAASASQPLFLLGLPEDYKCLRPTRPMIIYSSKDIEALKRGVPDFHAFELPSIVFNRAHDRGFVRWSTGWAGGTYRMRWLSGKWEYESISDWVT
;
A
#
# COMPACT_ATOMS: atom_id res chain seq x y z
N MET A 1 67.81 -6.49 4.99
CA MET A 1 67.37 -7.70 4.26
C MET A 1 66.28 -8.39 5.10
N ALA A 2 65.00 -7.98 5.22
CA ALA A 2 64.05 -7.26 4.37
C ALA A 2 63.60 -8.06 3.12
N LYS A 3 62.93 -9.21 3.33
CA LYS A 3 61.90 -9.86 2.49
C LYS A 3 61.73 -11.35 2.88
N TRP A 4 61.35 -11.70 4.11
CA TRP A 4 60.93 -13.10 4.43
C TRP A 4 60.01 -13.25 5.68
N VAL A 5 59.58 -12.17 6.34
CA VAL A 5 58.81 -12.27 7.61
C VAL A 5 57.31 -11.98 7.45
N LEU A 6 56.83 -11.58 6.26
CA LEU A 6 55.43 -11.18 6.06
C LEU A 6 54.49 -12.28 5.53
N ALA A 7 54.98 -13.49 5.24
CA ALA A 7 54.13 -14.59 4.74
C ALA A 7 53.62 -15.53 5.86
N SER A 8 54.19 -15.49 7.07
CA SER A 8 53.81 -16.39 8.17
C SER A 8 52.91 -15.74 9.23
N ALA A 9 52.71 -14.41 9.18
CA ALA A 9 51.82 -13.71 10.11
C ALA A 9 50.35 -13.63 9.63
N PHE A 10 50.07 -13.94 8.36
CA PHE A 10 48.70 -13.98 7.83
C PHE A 10 48.09 -15.39 7.80
N ALA A 11 48.91 -16.44 7.95
CA ALA A 11 48.43 -17.82 8.06
C ALA A 11 48.08 -18.25 9.50
N LEU A 12 48.50 -17.49 10.52
CA LEU A 12 48.29 -17.81 11.94
C LEU A 12 47.23 -16.93 12.65
N LEU A 13 46.52 -16.08 11.91
CA LEU A 13 45.39 -15.28 12.44
C LEU A 13 44.02 -15.74 11.92
N VAL A 14 43.95 -16.86 11.20
CA VAL A 14 42.69 -17.48 10.73
C VAL A 14 42.42 -18.83 11.43
N GLU A 15 43.34 -19.32 12.26
CA GLU A 15 43.32 -20.71 12.76
C GLU A 15 42.72 -20.91 14.17
N SER A 16 41.96 -19.95 14.72
CA SER A 16 41.25 -20.16 15.98
C SER A 16 39.93 -19.41 16.14
N ALA A 17 39.20 -19.19 15.05
CA ALA A 17 37.74 -19.15 15.18
C ALA A 17 37.30 -20.60 15.34
N ALA A 18 37.49 -21.16 16.54
CA ALA A 18 36.84 -22.41 16.91
C ALA A 18 35.37 -22.21 16.58
N SER A 19 34.88 -22.95 15.59
CA SER A 19 33.49 -22.98 15.14
C SER A 19 32.64 -23.55 16.28
N GLY A 20 32.49 -22.76 17.35
CA GLY A 20 31.60 -23.06 18.44
C GLY A 20 30.22 -23.20 17.82
N GLN A 21 29.64 -24.39 17.97
CA GLN A 21 28.28 -24.67 17.54
C GLN A 21 27.38 -23.56 18.06
N ILE A 22 26.62 -22.94 17.17
CA ILE A 22 25.72 -21.86 17.56
C ILE A 22 24.58 -22.48 18.37
N GLN A 23 24.47 -22.10 19.65
CA GLN A 23 23.40 -22.54 20.54
C GLN A 23 22.31 -21.47 20.61
N PRO A 24 21.02 -21.82 20.44
CA PRO A 24 19.92 -20.87 20.59
C PRO A 24 19.82 -20.40 22.05
N THR A 25 19.63 -19.11 22.23
CA THR A 25 19.32 -18.52 23.53
C THR A 25 17.84 -18.75 23.89
N SER A 26 17.46 -18.54 25.15
CA SER A 26 16.05 -18.58 25.56
C SER A 26 15.20 -17.53 24.83
N GLU A 27 15.79 -16.40 24.46
CA GLU A 27 15.15 -15.36 23.64
C GLU A 27 14.94 -15.84 22.20
N ASP A 28 15.91 -16.53 21.60
CA ASP A 28 15.76 -17.10 20.25
C ASP A 28 14.60 -18.11 20.21
N VAL A 29 14.48 -18.98 21.22
CA VAL A 29 13.36 -19.95 21.31
C VAL A 29 12.02 -19.24 21.45
N ARG A 30 11.94 -18.20 22.29
CA ARG A 30 10.71 -17.42 22.48
C ARG A 30 10.30 -16.73 21.17
N ASN A 31 11.23 -16.01 20.54
CA ASN A 31 10.99 -15.31 19.29
C ASN A 31 10.57 -16.27 18.16
N TYR A 32 11.13 -17.47 18.14
CA TYR A 32 10.70 -18.52 17.20
C TYR A 32 9.25 -18.96 17.45
N LEU A 33 8.88 -19.21 18.70
CA LEU A 33 7.52 -19.64 19.08
C LEU A 33 6.47 -18.55 18.83
N GLU A 34 6.79 -17.30 19.16
CA GLU A 34 5.91 -16.12 18.95
C GLU A 34 5.88 -15.66 17.49
N GLY A 35 6.90 -16.00 16.71
CA GLY A 35 7.04 -15.59 15.33
C GLY A 35 6.00 -16.24 14.42
N SER A 36 5.35 -15.41 13.59
CA SER A 36 4.47 -15.89 12.53
C SER A 36 5.26 -16.57 11.41
N THR A 37 4.76 -17.72 10.95
CA THR A 37 5.34 -18.47 9.84
C THR A 37 4.80 -17.97 8.52
N HIS A 38 5.13 -16.72 8.16
CA HIS A 38 4.81 -16.24 6.82
C HIS A 38 5.69 -16.99 5.82
N ARG A 39 5.07 -17.88 5.05
CA ARG A 39 5.71 -18.63 3.97
C ARG A 39 5.07 -18.17 2.66
N SER A 40 5.90 -17.79 1.69
CA SER A 40 5.40 -17.40 0.36
C SER A 40 4.82 -18.59 -0.41
N TYR A 41 5.18 -19.83 -0.02
CA TYR A 41 4.61 -21.07 -0.54
C TYR A 41 4.09 -21.95 0.60
N PRO A 42 2.81 -22.35 0.59
CA PRO A 42 2.25 -23.33 1.54
C PRO A 42 2.83 -24.74 1.36
N GLU A 43 3.63 -24.93 0.31
CA GLU A 43 4.30 -26.16 -0.09
C GLU A 43 5.41 -26.48 0.89
N ALA A 44 5.12 -27.14 2.00
CA ALA A 44 6.22 -27.73 2.70
C ALA A 44 5.87 -29.03 3.37
N THR A 45 6.50 -30.07 2.85
CA THR A 45 7.01 -31.15 3.68
C THR A 45 7.61 -30.62 5.01
N THR A 46 8.15 -29.38 5.03
CA THR A 46 8.65 -28.70 6.24
C THR A 46 7.58 -28.19 7.21
N VAL A 47 6.31 -28.00 6.81
CA VAL A 47 5.23 -27.56 7.72
C VAL A 47 4.99 -28.61 8.81
N ALA A 48 4.92 -29.88 8.42
CA ALA A 48 4.77 -30.96 9.40
C ALA A 48 5.95 -31.01 10.36
N TRP A 49 7.17 -30.85 9.84
CA TRP A 49 8.39 -30.83 10.66
C TRP A 49 8.41 -29.63 11.61
N GLU A 50 8.01 -28.44 11.16
CA GLU A 50 7.97 -27.24 11.96
C GLU A 50 6.91 -27.32 13.06
N ARG A 51 5.72 -27.83 12.72
CA ARG A 51 4.64 -28.07 13.69
C ARG A 51 5.09 -29.03 14.78
N ASP A 52 5.61 -30.19 14.41
CA ASP A 52 6.12 -31.18 15.37
C ASP A 52 7.24 -30.58 16.25
N LEU A 53 8.13 -29.78 15.66
CA LEU A 53 9.19 -29.10 16.40
C LEU A 53 8.62 -28.08 17.39
N ARG A 54 7.64 -27.26 16.98
CA ARG A 54 6.98 -26.27 17.86
C ARG A 54 6.24 -26.94 19.00
N GLU A 55 5.49 -28.00 18.71
CA GLU A 55 4.78 -28.82 19.71
C GLU A 55 5.75 -29.32 20.80
N HIS A 56 6.88 -29.90 20.41
CA HIS A 56 7.86 -30.37 21.39
C HIS A 56 8.64 -29.24 22.07
N LEU A 57 8.94 -28.13 21.39
CA LEU A 57 9.62 -26.96 21.99
C LEU A 57 8.77 -26.26 23.05
N ALA A 58 7.44 -26.39 22.99
CA ALA A 58 6.54 -25.83 24.00
C ALA A 58 6.81 -26.41 25.41
N HIS A 59 7.36 -27.63 25.49
CA HIS A 59 7.52 -28.34 26.76
C HIS A 59 8.92 -28.95 26.97
N ALA A 60 9.86 -28.73 26.04
CA ALA A 60 11.18 -29.34 26.10
C ALA A 60 12.29 -28.41 25.59
N THR A 61 13.51 -28.67 26.06
CA THR A 61 14.72 -28.02 25.52
C THR A 61 14.91 -28.38 24.03
N PRO A 62 15.56 -27.52 23.22
CA PRO A 62 15.80 -27.80 21.80
C PRO A 62 16.42 -29.18 21.51
N ALA A 63 17.37 -29.65 22.33
CA ALA A 63 17.98 -30.97 22.15
C ALA A 63 16.99 -32.14 22.35
N LYS A 64 16.09 -32.04 23.34
CA LYS A 64 15.05 -33.04 23.60
C LYS A 64 13.96 -33.01 22.54
N ALA A 65 13.55 -31.82 22.10
CA ALA A 65 12.61 -31.67 20.99
C ALA A 65 13.17 -32.28 19.70
N ALA A 66 14.45 -32.01 19.40
CA ALA A 66 15.17 -32.61 18.28
C ALA A 66 15.22 -34.15 18.36
N ASP A 67 15.52 -34.71 19.53
CA ASP A 67 15.53 -36.17 19.74
C ASP A 67 14.15 -36.80 19.52
N ALA A 68 13.09 -36.13 19.96
CA ALA A 68 11.72 -36.62 19.81
C ALA A 68 11.30 -36.73 18.34
N ILE A 69 11.72 -35.79 17.50
CA ILE A 69 11.35 -35.77 16.08
C ILE A 69 12.35 -36.48 15.15
N ALA A 70 13.58 -36.75 15.62
CA ALA A 70 14.66 -37.31 14.79
C ALA A 70 14.28 -38.61 14.07
N ALA A 71 13.71 -39.58 14.80
CA ALA A 71 13.34 -40.88 14.26
C ALA A 71 12.22 -40.80 13.22
N ARG A 72 11.24 -39.89 13.42
CA ARG A 72 10.11 -39.69 12.50
C ARG A 72 10.57 -39.25 11.10
N TYR A 73 11.68 -38.53 11.04
CA TYR A 73 12.20 -37.92 9.82
C TYR A 73 13.47 -38.59 9.28
N ASP A 74 13.87 -39.75 9.84
CA ASP A 74 15.05 -40.52 9.44
C ASP A 74 16.36 -39.70 9.44
N ILE A 75 16.52 -38.84 10.45
CA ILE A 75 17.74 -38.05 10.65
C ILE A 75 18.40 -38.53 11.93
N ALA A 76 19.71 -38.80 11.87
CA ALA A 76 20.46 -39.24 13.04
C ALA A 76 20.32 -38.22 14.20
N PRO A 77 20.03 -38.64 15.44
CA PRO A 77 19.73 -37.72 16.55
C PRO A 77 20.79 -36.63 16.75
N ALA A 78 22.08 -36.98 16.64
CA ALA A 78 23.17 -36.01 16.76
C ALA A 78 23.11 -34.90 15.69
N VAL A 79 22.74 -35.24 14.45
CA VAL A 79 22.58 -34.28 13.35
C VAL A 79 21.31 -33.45 13.56
N MET A 80 20.20 -34.08 14.00
CA MET A 80 18.95 -33.36 14.26
C MET A 80 19.10 -32.32 15.37
N ARG A 81 19.79 -32.64 16.47
CA ARG A 81 20.05 -31.67 17.56
C ARG A 81 20.79 -30.44 17.06
N HIS A 82 21.86 -30.66 16.31
CA HIS A 82 22.67 -29.59 15.75
C HIS A 82 21.86 -28.75 14.76
N PHE A 83 21.09 -29.41 13.91
CA PHE A 83 20.25 -28.74 12.92
C PHE A 83 19.13 -27.91 13.55
N VAL A 84 18.41 -28.44 14.54
CA VAL A 84 17.35 -27.71 15.26
C VAL A 84 17.91 -26.48 15.97
N ALA A 85 19.09 -26.58 16.58
CA ALA A 85 19.76 -25.43 17.19
C ALA A 85 20.02 -24.32 16.17
N ALA A 86 20.64 -24.66 15.03
CA ALA A 86 20.92 -23.72 13.96
C ALA A 86 19.64 -23.13 13.32
N TRP A 87 18.60 -23.96 13.14
CA TRP A 87 17.31 -23.56 12.60
C TRP A 87 16.61 -22.49 13.44
N ILE A 88 16.54 -22.72 14.77
CA ILE A 88 15.89 -21.78 15.70
C ILE A 88 16.56 -20.42 15.59
N VAL A 89 17.90 -20.38 15.55
CA VAL A 89 18.65 -19.12 15.41
C VAL A 89 18.37 -18.45 14.07
N ALA A 90 18.34 -19.20 12.96
CA ALA A 90 18.01 -18.65 11.64
C ALA A 90 16.63 -17.98 11.64
N LYS A 91 15.60 -18.69 12.15
CA LYS A 91 14.22 -18.20 12.17
C LYS A 91 13.99 -17.06 13.16
N ALA A 92 14.52 -17.17 14.38
CA ALA A 92 14.34 -16.17 15.42
C ALA A 92 14.99 -14.82 15.08
N ARG A 93 16.07 -14.84 14.28
CA ARG A 93 16.86 -13.66 13.95
C ARG A 93 16.69 -13.18 12.51
N GLN A 94 15.84 -13.82 11.71
CA GLN A 94 15.66 -13.50 10.29
C GLN A 94 15.30 -12.01 10.04
N TYR A 95 14.62 -11.37 10.99
CA TYR A 95 14.24 -9.96 10.93
C TYR A 95 15.10 -9.05 11.83
N GLY A 96 16.18 -9.58 12.41
CA GLY A 96 17.12 -8.83 13.23
C GLY A 96 18.03 -7.93 12.37
N GLN A 97 18.42 -6.78 12.91
CA GLN A 97 19.26 -5.79 12.20
C GLN A 97 20.74 -6.20 12.07
N SER A 98 21.18 -7.18 12.86
CA SER A 98 22.58 -7.61 12.88
C SER A 98 22.79 -8.76 11.89
N GLU A 99 23.75 -8.59 10.98
CA GLU A 99 24.13 -9.61 9.98
C GLU A 99 25.32 -10.48 10.42
N ALA A 100 25.98 -10.11 11.53
CA ALA A 100 27.28 -10.68 11.94
C ALA A 100 27.25 -12.21 12.21
N TRP A 101 26.09 -12.77 12.55
CA TRP A 101 25.92 -14.20 12.84
C TRP A 101 25.77 -15.05 11.57
N LYS A 102 25.35 -14.46 10.44
CA LYS A 102 24.97 -15.19 9.23
C LYS A 102 26.12 -16.02 8.64
N PRO A 103 27.36 -15.52 8.47
CA PRO A 103 28.43 -16.31 7.87
C PRO A 103 28.75 -17.59 8.65
N SER A 104 28.77 -17.50 9.98
CA SER A 104 29.07 -18.67 10.84
C SER A 104 27.92 -19.67 10.79
N LEU A 105 26.67 -19.21 10.91
CA LEU A 105 25.49 -20.08 10.83
C LEU A 105 25.36 -20.74 9.46
N ARG A 106 25.64 -19.99 8.39
CA ARG A 106 25.62 -20.49 7.01
C ARG A 106 26.63 -21.61 6.80
N ALA A 107 27.86 -21.44 7.27
CA ALA A 107 28.89 -22.48 7.19
C ALA A 107 28.48 -23.73 7.99
N GLU A 108 27.91 -23.54 9.18
CA GLU A 108 27.40 -24.61 10.04
C GLU A 108 26.27 -25.40 9.34
N LEU A 109 25.25 -24.70 8.82
CA LEU A 109 24.14 -25.27 8.06
C LEU A 109 24.64 -26.07 6.84
N LEU A 110 25.51 -25.49 6.02
CA LEU A 110 26.06 -26.17 4.83
C LEU A 110 26.89 -27.40 5.18
N SER A 111 27.58 -27.41 6.33
CA SER A 111 28.36 -28.57 6.78
C SER A 111 27.49 -29.81 7.06
N MET A 112 26.21 -29.61 7.40
CA MET A 112 25.25 -30.68 7.66
C MET A 112 24.58 -31.22 6.38
N ALA A 113 24.72 -30.55 5.24
CA ALA A 113 24.05 -30.92 3.99
C ALA A 113 24.26 -32.38 3.56
N PRO A 114 25.48 -32.97 3.61
CA PRO A 114 25.68 -34.37 3.22
C PRO A 114 24.91 -35.37 4.09
N ALA A 115 24.73 -35.08 5.38
CA ALA A 115 23.99 -35.94 6.30
C ALA A 115 22.48 -35.79 6.11
N LEU A 116 21.99 -34.55 6.02
CA LEU A 116 20.57 -34.24 5.86
C LEU A 116 20.00 -34.67 4.51
N ARG A 117 20.82 -34.78 3.45
CA ARG A 117 20.38 -35.21 2.12
C ARG A 117 19.81 -36.64 2.08
N ARG A 118 20.19 -37.50 3.02
CA ARG A 118 19.67 -38.87 3.09
C ARG A 118 18.18 -38.91 3.41
N ALA A 119 17.68 -37.89 4.10
CA ALA A 119 16.27 -37.71 4.40
C ALA A 119 15.67 -36.70 3.41
N PRO A 120 14.63 -37.04 2.63
CA PRO A 120 14.00 -36.11 1.70
C PRO A 120 13.61 -34.78 2.36
N ILE A 121 13.08 -34.82 3.58
CA ILE A 121 12.73 -33.64 4.37
C ILE A 121 13.95 -32.81 4.80
N GLY A 122 15.08 -33.46 5.11
CA GLY A 122 16.26 -32.79 5.67
C GLY A 122 16.82 -31.73 4.72
N LEU A 123 16.84 -32.01 3.41
CA LEU A 123 17.28 -31.04 2.40
C LEU A 123 16.31 -29.85 2.27
N ALA A 124 15.01 -30.09 2.36
CA ALA A 124 13.99 -29.04 2.28
C ALA A 124 14.10 -28.06 3.46
N VAL A 125 14.12 -28.60 4.68
CA VAL A 125 14.25 -27.75 5.88
C VAL A 125 15.61 -27.04 5.87
N LEU A 126 16.69 -27.69 5.44
CA LEU A 126 17.99 -27.01 5.33
C LEU A 126 17.96 -25.82 4.35
N ALA A 127 17.33 -25.98 3.19
CA ALA A 127 17.18 -24.91 2.21
C ALA A 127 16.41 -23.72 2.80
N GLU A 128 15.31 -23.99 3.50
CA GLU A 128 14.52 -22.94 4.16
C GLU A 128 15.31 -22.23 5.27
N ALA A 129 16.21 -22.92 5.97
CA ALA A 129 17.05 -22.33 7.00
C ALA A 129 18.02 -21.30 6.40
N LEU A 130 18.62 -21.67 5.25
CA LEU A 130 19.50 -20.81 4.47
C LEU A 130 18.74 -19.67 3.78
N ASP A 131 17.43 -19.80 3.59
CA ASP A 131 16.58 -18.74 3.10
C ASP A 131 16.21 -17.72 4.20
N ALA A 132 15.98 -18.20 5.42
CA ALA A 132 15.72 -17.36 6.59
C ALA A 132 16.90 -16.44 6.95
N ILE A 133 18.11 -16.76 6.50
CA ILE A 133 19.26 -15.84 6.61
C ILE A 133 19.31 -14.80 5.47
N HIS A 134 18.28 -14.73 4.61
CA HIS A 134 18.01 -13.68 3.62
C HIS A 134 19.08 -13.45 2.53
N ASP A 135 19.79 -14.50 2.10
CA ASP A 135 20.83 -14.37 1.09
C ASP A 135 20.42 -14.85 -0.33
N CYS A 136 19.24 -15.47 -0.51
CA CYS A 136 18.77 -16.10 -1.77
C CYS A 136 19.91 -16.66 -2.63
N SER A 137 20.89 -17.32 -2.00
CA SER A 137 22.24 -17.34 -2.58
C SER A 137 22.36 -18.43 -3.63
N ALA A 138 22.81 -18.05 -4.84
CA ALA A 138 23.12 -19.02 -5.88
C ALA A 138 24.20 -20.04 -5.44
N ALA A 139 25.12 -19.61 -4.56
CA ALA A 139 26.16 -20.47 -4.00
C ALA A 139 25.56 -21.53 -3.07
N ASP A 140 24.59 -21.17 -2.21
CA ASP A 140 23.93 -22.12 -1.32
C ASP A 140 23.10 -23.13 -2.09
N PHE A 141 22.33 -22.66 -3.07
CA PHE A 141 21.58 -23.55 -3.96
C PHE A 141 22.50 -24.58 -4.63
N THR A 142 23.65 -24.13 -5.14
CA THR A 142 24.65 -25.00 -5.77
C THR A 142 25.28 -25.97 -4.78
N ALA A 143 25.59 -25.51 -3.57
CA ALA A 143 26.17 -26.34 -2.51
C ALA A 143 25.20 -27.43 -2.04
N LEU A 144 23.92 -27.10 -1.86
CA LEU A 144 22.87 -28.06 -1.51
C LEU A 144 22.70 -29.15 -2.57
N LEU A 145 22.82 -28.80 -3.85
CA LEU A 145 22.80 -29.74 -4.97
C LEU A 145 24.07 -30.59 -5.13
N SER A 146 25.15 -30.26 -4.45
CA SER A 146 26.42 -30.98 -4.57
C SER A 146 26.30 -32.38 -3.95
N GLY A 147 26.35 -33.42 -4.79
CA GLY A 147 26.13 -34.81 -4.36
C GLY A 147 24.66 -35.24 -4.31
N ALA A 148 23.77 -34.52 -5.00
CA ALA A 148 22.40 -34.97 -5.27
C ALA A 148 22.39 -36.27 -6.10
N GLN A 149 21.61 -37.27 -5.67
CA GLN A 149 21.42 -38.51 -6.43
C GLN A 149 20.43 -38.29 -7.58
N ASP A 150 19.34 -37.60 -7.30
CA ASP A 150 18.41 -37.07 -8.30
C ASP A 150 18.49 -35.54 -8.26
N ARG A 151 19.34 -34.99 -9.13
CA ARG A 151 19.57 -33.54 -9.20
C ARG A 151 18.30 -32.75 -9.48
N ALA A 152 17.36 -33.30 -10.26
CA ALA A 152 16.13 -32.61 -10.62
C ALA A 152 15.15 -32.55 -9.43
N ALA A 153 14.92 -33.71 -8.79
CA ALA A 153 14.04 -33.80 -7.63
C ALA A 153 14.57 -32.97 -6.44
N ASP A 154 15.88 -33.00 -6.19
CA ASP A 154 16.50 -32.21 -5.13
C ASP A 154 16.45 -30.71 -5.45
N ALA A 155 16.68 -30.31 -6.70
CA ALA A 155 16.59 -28.90 -7.12
C ALA A 155 15.18 -28.33 -6.93
N TYR A 156 14.16 -29.07 -7.35
CA TYR A 156 12.76 -28.70 -7.14
C TYR A 156 12.41 -28.60 -5.65
N ARG A 157 12.90 -29.54 -4.84
CA ARG A 157 12.67 -29.55 -3.39
C ARG A 157 13.30 -28.36 -2.69
N ILE A 158 14.54 -28.02 -3.05
CA ILE A 158 15.22 -26.81 -2.54
C ILE A 158 14.43 -25.56 -2.91
N ALA A 159 14.02 -25.42 -4.18
CA ALA A 159 13.28 -24.26 -4.65
C ALA A 159 11.90 -24.10 -4.00
N SER A 160 11.21 -25.22 -3.74
CA SER A 160 9.90 -25.19 -3.08
C SER A 160 9.97 -24.83 -1.60
N ALA A 161 11.10 -25.14 -0.93
CA ALA A 161 11.28 -24.86 0.49
C ALA A 161 11.92 -23.48 0.78
N ALA A 162 12.82 -23.02 -0.08
CA ALA A 162 13.48 -21.72 -0.01
C ALA A 162 12.87 -20.77 -1.05
N ALA A 163 11.84 -20.04 -0.64
CA ALA A 163 10.85 -19.36 -1.48
C ALA A 163 11.36 -18.10 -2.19
N CYS A 164 12.62 -18.09 -2.64
CA CYS A 164 13.12 -17.07 -3.55
C CYS A 164 12.71 -17.41 -4.99
N ASP A 165 12.12 -16.45 -5.71
CA ASP A 165 11.77 -16.60 -7.13
C ASP A 165 12.93 -17.16 -7.97
N ASP A 166 14.15 -16.69 -7.69
CA ASP A 166 15.38 -17.14 -8.35
C ASP A 166 15.67 -18.63 -8.20
N ASN A 167 15.24 -19.28 -7.11
CA ASN A 167 15.52 -20.70 -6.89
C ASN A 167 14.75 -21.59 -7.85
N PHE A 168 13.53 -21.23 -8.26
CA PHE A 168 12.84 -21.97 -9.30
C PHE A 168 13.53 -21.84 -10.66
N THR A 169 14.02 -20.64 -10.98
CA THR A 169 14.85 -20.40 -12.17
C THR A 169 16.12 -21.27 -12.14
N ARG A 170 16.80 -21.33 -11.00
CA ARG A 170 18.00 -22.18 -10.82
C ARG A 170 17.67 -23.66 -10.90
N ALA A 171 16.53 -24.08 -10.37
CA ALA A 171 16.08 -25.47 -10.44
C ALA A 171 15.76 -25.89 -11.87
N ALA A 172 15.08 -25.04 -12.63
CA ALA A 172 14.81 -25.27 -14.06
C ALA A 172 16.12 -25.43 -14.86
N LEU A 173 17.13 -24.60 -14.55
CA LEU A 173 18.45 -24.67 -15.20
C LEU A 173 19.29 -25.88 -14.77
N ALA A 174 19.08 -26.40 -13.56
CA ALA A 174 19.85 -27.53 -13.03
C ALA A 174 19.45 -28.87 -13.67
N ALA A 175 18.21 -28.99 -14.15
CA ALA A 175 17.69 -30.16 -14.87
C ALA A 175 16.66 -29.75 -15.94
N PRO A 176 17.09 -29.18 -17.09
CA PRO A 176 16.18 -28.64 -18.10
C PRO A 176 15.20 -29.68 -18.69
N ASP A 177 15.64 -30.93 -18.79
CA ASP A 177 14.87 -32.07 -19.25
C ASP A 177 13.77 -32.50 -18.27
N ARG A 178 13.85 -32.10 -17.00
CA ARG A 178 12.86 -32.36 -15.93
C ARG A 178 12.38 -31.08 -15.23
N ALA A 179 12.37 -29.97 -15.96
CA ALA A 179 12.06 -28.64 -15.41
C ALA A 179 10.55 -28.33 -15.32
N MET A 180 9.65 -29.16 -15.83
CA MET A 180 8.22 -28.85 -15.89
C MET A 180 7.61 -28.48 -14.52
N PRO A 181 7.92 -29.15 -13.39
CA PRO A 181 7.43 -28.73 -12.07
C PRO A 181 7.85 -27.29 -11.71
N THR A 182 9.10 -26.93 -11.99
CA THR A 182 9.63 -25.58 -11.72
C THR A 182 9.00 -24.54 -12.64
N LEU A 183 8.76 -24.89 -13.90
CA LEU A 183 8.11 -24.01 -14.87
C LEU A 183 6.64 -23.74 -14.53
N ILE A 184 5.90 -24.76 -14.06
CA ILE A 184 4.54 -24.58 -13.55
C ILE A 184 4.54 -23.61 -12.36
N ARG A 185 5.53 -23.71 -11.46
CA ARG A 185 5.69 -22.79 -10.33
C ARG A 185 5.99 -21.38 -10.75
N ILE A 186 6.94 -21.20 -11.66
CA ILE A 186 7.30 -19.89 -12.18
C ILE A 186 6.09 -19.23 -12.82
N ALA A 187 5.28 -19.98 -13.57
CA ALA A 187 4.06 -19.47 -14.19
C ALA A 187 3.01 -19.02 -13.16
N HIS A 188 2.87 -19.75 -12.05
CA HIS A 188 1.87 -19.44 -11.01
C HIS A 188 2.34 -18.38 -10.02
N TRP A 189 3.64 -18.33 -9.71
CA TRP A 189 4.15 -17.59 -8.58
C TRP A 189 5.51 -16.92 -8.77
N GLY A 190 6.22 -17.16 -9.87
CA GLY A 190 7.63 -16.75 -10.05
C GLY A 190 7.83 -15.29 -10.42
N GLY A 191 6.94 -14.39 -10.01
CA GLY A 191 7.07 -12.94 -10.23
C GLY A 191 7.15 -12.51 -11.71
N LEU A 192 6.75 -13.36 -12.66
CA LEU A 192 6.62 -12.99 -14.07
C LEU A 192 5.35 -12.15 -14.25
N PRO A 193 5.45 -10.95 -14.85
CA PRO A 193 4.26 -10.21 -15.23
C PRO A 193 3.35 -11.08 -16.12
N PRO A 194 2.00 -10.99 -15.99
CA PRO A 194 1.05 -11.82 -16.75
C PRO A 194 1.37 -11.96 -18.25
N ARG A 195 1.81 -10.87 -18.90
CA ARG A 195 2.18 -10.86 -20.31
C ARG A 195 3.44 -11.68 -20.63
N ASP A 196 4.44 -11.65 -19.75
CA ASP A 196 5.70 -12.38 -19.91
C ASP A 196 5.55 -13.87 -19.56
N ALA A 197 4.52 -14.22 -18.78
CA ALA A 197 4.12 -15.60 -18.51
C ALA A 197 3.38 -16.27 -19.68
N LEU A 198 2.82 -15.51 -20.64
CA LEU A 198 2.02 -16.08 -21.74
C LEU A 198 2.76 -17.11 -22.60
N PRO A 199 4.02 -16.90 -23.02
CA PRO A 199 4.73 -17.90 -23.83
C PRO A 199 4.98 -19.18 -23.03
N LEU A 200 5.25 -19.03 -21.72
CA LEU A 200 5.39 -20.15 -20.80
C LEU A 200 4.08 -20.93 -20.70
N TYR A 201 2.94 -20.29 -20.46
CA TYR A 201 1.64 -20.97 -20.44
C TYR A 201 1.28 -21.63 -21.78
N SER A 202 1.59 -20.97 -22.90
CA SER A 202 1.37 -21.52 -24.23
C SER A 202 2.17 -22.82 -24.45
N TRP A 203 3.39 -22.89 -23.93
CA TRP A 203 4.18 -24.12 -23.97
C TRP A 203 3.67 -25.17 -22.96
N LEU A 204 3.37 -24.77 -21.72
CA LEU A 204 2.88 -25.65 -20.65
C LEU A 204 1.58 -26.38 -21.03
N THR A 205 0.74 -25.75 -21.85
CA THR A 205 -0.52 -26.31 -22.37
C THR A 205 -0.37 -27.12 -23.67
N SER A 206 0.85 -27.23 -24.21
CA SER A 206 1.11 -28.01 -25.42
C SER A 206 1.04 -29.52 -25.17
N PRO A 207 0.73 -30.35 -26.19
CA PRO A 207 0.76 -31.81 -26.06
C PRO A 207 2.11 -32.35 -25.58
N ALA A 208 3.22 -31.74 -26.02
CA ALA A 208 4.57 -32.13 -25.61
C ALA A 208 4.77 -31.93 -24.09
N ALA A 209 4.40 -30.76 -23.57
CA ALA A 209 4.52 -30.48 -22.13
C ALA A 209 3.55 -31.33 -21.29
N LEU A 210 2.29 -31.48 -21.71
CA LEU A 210 1.29 -32.27 -20.99
C LEU A 210 1.59 -33.79 -20.99
N SER A 211 2.37 -34.28 -21.97
CA SER A 211 2.83 -35.67 -21.99
C SER A 211 3.78 -35.99 -20.82
N ARG A 212 4.42 -34.97 -20.23
CA ARG A 212 5.32 -35.06 -19.08
C ARG A 212 4.59 -35.20 -17.74
N VAL A 213 3.27 -35.00 -17.73
CA VAL A 213 2.42 -35.24 -16.57
C VAL A 213 2.00 -36.71 -16.55
N ALA A 214 2.08 -37.33 -15.38
CA ALA A 214 1.62 -38.69 -15.19
C ALA A 214 0.15 -38.85 -15.63
N ALA A 215 -0.16 -39.97 -16.28
CA ALA A 215 -1.47 -40.17 -16.89
C ALA A 215 -2.67 -39.95 -15.93
N PRO A 216 -2.64 -40.38 -14.66
CA PRO A 216 -3.74 -40.13 -13.71
C PRO A 216 -3.95 -38.64 -13.40
N ASP A 217 -2.90 -37.83 -13.46
CA ASP A 217 -2.91 -36.41 -13.06
C ASP A 217 -3.11 -35.47 -14.26
N ARG A 218 -2.95 -35.98 -15.48
CA ARG A 218 -2.85 -35.18 -16.70
C ARG A 218 -4.05 -34.27 -16.92
N MET A 219 -5.27 -34.80 -16.76
CA MET A 219 -6.48 -33.97 -16.93
C MET A 219 -6.49 -32.81 -15.92
N ALA A 220 -6.10 -33.08 -14.67
CA ALA A 220 -6.17 -32.06 -13.64
C ALA A 220 -5.17 -30.93 -13.83
N VAL A 221 -3.94 -31.29 -14.17
CA VAL A 221 -2.90 -30.32 -14.54
C VAL A 221 -3.27 -29.58 -15.83
N THR A 222 -3.87 -30.26 -16.81
CA THR A 222 -4.34 -29.63 -18.06
C THR A 222 -5.38 -28.55 -17.76
N VAL A 223 -6.38 -28.86 -16.94
CA VAL A 223 -7.45 -27.92 -16.56
C VAL A 223 -6.87 -26.71 -15.84
N LEU A 224 -6.02 -26.90 -14.83
CA LEU A 224 -5.34 -25.82 -14.13
C LEU A 224 -4.57 -24.89 -15.09
N LEU A 225 -3.73 -25.47 -15.95
CA LEU A 225 -2.89 -24.70 -16.86
C LEU A 225 -3.73 -23.91 -17.86
N TRP A 226 -4.83 -24.47 -18.36
CA TRP A 226 -5.76 -23.73 -19.21
C TRP A 226 -6.51 -22.63 -18.47
N GLN A 227 -6.96 -22.88 -17.23
CA GLN A 227 -7.60 -21.85 -16.42
C GLN A 227 -6.69 -20.63 -16.25
N ARG A 228 -5.42 -20.88 -15.88
CA ARG A 228 -4.42 -19.82 -15.71
C ARG A 228 -3.98 -19.18 -17.02
N TYR A 229 -3.87 -19.95 -18.09
CA TYR A 229 -3.50 -19.39 -19.39
C TYR A 229 -4.58 -18.43 -19.91
N LEU A 230 -5.86 -18.83 -19.83
CA LEU A 230 -6.98 -17.97 -20.19
C LEU A 230 -7.03 -16.71 -19.32
N GLU A 231 -6.85 -16.86 -18.01
CA GLU A 231 -6.77 -15.72 -17.09
C GLU A 231 -5.64 -14.75 -17.47
N ALA A 232 -4.44 -15.27 -17.73
CA ALA A 232 -3.28 -14.47 -18.13
C ALA A 232 -3.52 -13.74 -19.47
N LEU A 233 -4.15 -14.39 -20.45
CA LEU A 233 -4.51 -13.78 -21.73
C LEU A 233 -5.50 -12.62 -21.54
N LEU A 234 -6.55 -12.83 -20.73
CA LEU A 234 -7.57 -11.82 -20.44
C LEU A 234 -6.99 -10.62 -19.66
N LYS A 235 -6.10 -10.87 -18.70
CA LYS A 235 -5.34 -9.83 -17.99
C LYS A 235 -4.39 -9.06 -18.91
N ALA A 236 -3.84 -9.74 -19.93
CA ALA A 236 -2.99 -9.11 -20.94
C ALA A 236 -3.79 -8.40 -22.06
N GLY A 237 -5.13 -8.36 -21.98
CA GLY A 237 -6.00 -7.75 -22.99
C GLY A 237 -6.11 -8.53 -24.30
N LEU A 238 -5.74 -9.81 -24.31
CA LEU A 238 -5.82 -10.71 -25.45
C LEU A 238 -7.15 -11.48 -25.49
N ASP A 239 -8.26 -10.75 -25.35
CA ASP A 239 -9.60 -11.32 -25.16
C ASP A 239 -10.02 -12.22 -26.34
N VAL A 240 -9.79 -11.75 -27.58
CA VAL A 240 -10.13 -12.51 -28.80
C VAL A 240 -9.37 -13.83 -28.85
N ARG A 241 -8.07 -13.82 -28.51
CA ARG A 241 -7.26 -15.05 -28.46
C ARG A 241 -7.72 -15.99 -27.36
N ALA A 242 -8.02 -15.46 -26.18
CA ALA A 242 -8.53 -16.26 -25.07
C ALA A 242 -9.82 -16.99 -25.47
N LEU A 243 -10.76 -16.29 -26.12
CA LEU A 243 -11.98 -16.89 -26.63
C LEU A 243 -11.73 -17.93 -27.71
N ALA A 244 -10.86 -17.65 -28.68
CA ALA A 244 -10.52 -18.59 -29.75
C ALA A 244 -9.86 -19.88 -29.20
N LEU A 245 -8.96 -19.75 -28.22
CA LEU A 245 -8.34 -20.89 -27.56
C LEU A 245 -9.37 -21.69 -26.76
N PHE A 246 -10.22 -21.02 -25.99
CA PHE A 246 -11.31 -21.67 -25.25
C PHE A 246 -12.27 -22.43 -26.18
N ASP A 247 -12.64 -21.83 -27.32
CA ASP A 247 -13.47 -22.45 -28.36
C ASP A 247 -12.76 -23.60 -29.10
N GLY A 248 -11.42 -23.65 -29.05
CA GLY A 248 -10.62 -24.76 -29.58
C GLY A 248 -10.45 -25.94 -28.64
N LEU A 249 -10.76 -25.78 -27.34
CA LEU A 249 -10.66 -26.88 -26.36
C LEU A 249 -11.69 -27.98 -26.67
N SER A 250 -11.31 -29.23 -26.39
CA SER A 250 -12.24 -30.36 -26.42
C SER A 250 -13.40 -30.11 -25.44
N LEU A 251 -14.58 -30.67 -25.73
CA LEU A 251 -15.77 -30.47 -24.89
C LEU A 251 -15.52 -30.87 -23.43
N GLU A 252 -14.77 -31.95 -23.21
CA GLU A 252 -14.40 -32.42 -21.87
C GLU A 252 -13.51 -31.42 -21.13
N VAL A 253 -12.42 -30.96 -21.76
CA VAL A 253 -11.50 -29.98 -21.15
C VAL A 253 -12.21 -28.65 -20.93
N ARG A 254 -13.03 -28.21 -21.88
CA ARG A 254 -13.81 -26.97 -21.77
C ARG A 254 -14.76 -27.01 -20.57
N ALA A 255 -15.53 -28.09 -20.43
CA ALA A 255 -16.44 -28.26 -19.30
C ALA A 255 -15.69 -28.30 -17.96
N ALA A 256 -14.52 -28.94 -17.92
CA ALA A 256 -13.69 -29.01 -16.72
C ALA A 256 -13.04 -27.66 -16.36
N VAL A 257 -12.55 -26.89 -17.35
CA VAL A 257 -12.03 -25.53 -17.17
C VAL A 257 -13.08 -24.58 -16.60
N LEU A 258 -14.34 -24.74 -16.99
CA LEU A 258 -15.45 -23.96 -16.47
C LEU A 258 -16.00 -24.46 -15.13
N SER A 259 -15.57 -25.63 -14.65
CA SER A 259 -16.16 -26.23 -13.45
C SER A 259 -15.58 -25.58 -12.19
N PRO A 260 -16.40 -24.92 -11.36
CA PRO A 260 -15.93 -24.35 -10.08
C PRO A 260 -15.59 -25.45 -9.06
N THR A 261 -16.00 -26.69 -9.31
CA THR A 261 -15.75 -27.84 -8.44
C THR A 261 -14.54 -28.66 -8.88
N TYR A 262 -13.89 -28.29 -9.99
CA TYR A 262 -12.71 -29.01 -10.45
C TYR A 262 -11.55 -28.79 -9.48
N ARG A 263 -11.21 -29.81 -8.69
CA ARG A 263 -10.10 -29.77 -7.74
C ARG A 263 -8.90 -30.51 -8.31
N LEU A 264 -7.75 -29.85 -8.28
CA LEU A 264 -6.48 -30.55 -8.44
C LEU A 264 -6.34 -31.59 -7.32
N PRO A 265 -5.83 -32.78 -7.64
CA PRO A 265 -5.27 -33.67 -6.63
C PRO A 265 -4.26 -32.87 -5.78
N GLU A 266 -4.27 -33.09 -4.47
CA GLU A 266 -3.30 -32.47 -3.56
C GLU A 266 -1.87 -32.76 -4.01
N ARG A 267 -1.64 -33.93 -4.62
CA ARG A 267 -0.35 -34.34 -5.15
C ARG A 267 -0.50 -34.83 -6.58
N VAL A 268 0.35 -34.31 -7.46
CA VAL A 268 0.49 -34.75 -8.86
C VAL A 268 1.93 -35.18 -9.13
N VAL A 269 2.15 -35.95 -10.18
CA VAL A 269 3.49 -36.33 -10.64
C VAL A 269 3.76 -35.72 -12.01
N VAL A 270 4.84 -34.93 -12.10
CA VAL A 270 5.27 -34.24 -13.32
C VAL A 270 6.77 -34.48 -13.48
N ASP A 271 7.23 -34.97 -14.63
CA ASP A 271 8.63 -35.39 -14.84
C ASP A 271 9.12 -36.42 -13.80
N ASP A 272 8.25 -37.32 -13.34
CA ASP A 272 8.52 -38.24 -12.23
C ASP A 272 8.84 -37.54 -10.89
N ILE A 273 8.60 -36.24 -10.79
CA ILE A 273 8.77 -35.44 -9.58
C ILE A 273 7.38 -35.21 -8.97
N PRO A 274 7.14 -35.62 -7.71
CA PRO A 274 5.90 -35.28 -7.03
C PRO A 274 5.85 -33.79 -6.72
N MET A 275 4.76 -33.16 -7.14
CA MET A 275 4.42 -31.78 -6.85
C MET A 275 3.12 -31.76 -6.06
N THR A 276 3.05 -30.91 -5.03
CA THR A 276 1.83 -30.69 -4.27
C THR A 276 1.12 -29.45 -4.82
N PHE A 277 -0.20 -29.35 -4.72
CA PHE A 277 -0.91 -28.11 -5.04
C PHE A 277 -1.71 -27.64 -3.82
N PHE A 278 -1.46 -26.39 -3.44
CA PHE A 278 -2.16 -25.65 -2.39
C PHE A 278 -3.64 -25.40 -2.71
N HIS A 279 -4.62 -26.01 -2.03
CA HIS A 279 -5.99 -25.48 -2.02
C HIS A 279 -6.08 -24.38 -0.95
N VAL A 280 -6.01 -23.12 -1.37
CA VAL A 280 -5.97 -21.94 -0.46
C VAL A 280 -7.15 -21.90 0.53
N GLY A 281 -8.25 -22.61 0.28
CA GLY A 281 -9.43 -22.65 1.14
C GLY A 281 -9.51 -23.76 2.21
N GLY A 282 -8.52 -24.66 2.35
CA GLY A 282 -8.71 -25.91 3.10
C GLY A 282 -8.16 -26.01 4.52
N THR A 283 -7.04 -25.36 4.85
CA THR A 283 -6.19 -25.86 5.97
C THR A 283 -5.59 -24.80 6.88
N THR A 284 -5.73 -23.51 6.59
CA THR A 284 -5.24 -22.45 7.50
C THR A 284 -6.13 -22.27 8.73
N ALA A 285 -7.46 -22.42 8.60
CA ALA A 285 -8.38 -22.30 9.73
C ALA A 285 -8.16 -23.36 10.82
N LEU A 286 -7.94 -24.62 10.41
CA LEU A 286 -7.63 -25.70 11.35
C LEU A 286 -6.27 -25.49 12.02
N SER A 287 -5.25 -25.01 11.30
CA SER A 287 -3.92 -24.76 11.91
C SER A 287 -3.91 -23.61 12.91
N ALA A 288 -4.74 -22.58 12.72
CA ALA A 288 -4.83 -21.44 13.64
C ALA A 288 -5.65 -21.80 14.89
N SER A 289 -6.76 -22.52 14.74
CA SER A 289 -7.53 -23.00 15.90
C SER A 289 -6.77 -24.07 16.68
N GLU A 290 -6.11 -25.02 16.01
CA GLU A 290 -5.28 -26.04 16.68
C GLU A 290 -4.04 -25.41 17.33
N SER A 291 -3.41 -24.39 16.72
CA SER A 291 -2.30 -23.67 17.36
C SER A 291 -2.78 -22.82 18.54
N LEU A 292 -4.01 -22.30 18.51
CA LEU A 292 -4.62 -21.58 19.63
C LEU A 292 -5.05 -22.51 20.76
N ASP A 293 -5.57 -23.69 20.46
CA ASP A 293 -5.90 -24.72 21.45
C ASP A 293 -4.62 -25.27 22.08
N VAL A 294 -3.57 -25.54 21.28
CA VAL A 294 -2.24 -25.93 21.78
C VAL A 294 -1.58 -24.79 22.58
N MET A 295 -1.72 -23.51 22.16
CA MET A 295 -1.25 -22.37 22.96
C MET A 295 -2.05 -22.22 24.25
N ALA A 296 -3.37 -22.40 24.23
CA ALA A 296 -4.23 -22.30 25.40
C ALA A 296 -3.93 -23.42 26.40
N ASP A 297 -3.73 -24.65 25.93
CA ASP A 297 -3.33 -25.80 26.74
C ASP A 297 -1.89 -25.63 27.26
N THR A 298 -0.97 -25.07 26.45
CA THR A 298 0.40 -24.74 26.86
C THR A 298 0.43 -23.63 27.92
N LEU A 299 -0.41 -22.60 27.77
CA LEU A 299 -0.53 -21.49 28.72
C LEU A 299 -1.25 -21.92 30.01
N ALA A 300 -2.21 -22.85 29.93
CA ALA A 300 -2.83 -23.47 31.08
C ALA A 300 -1.83 -24.36 31.84
N ALA A 301 -1.01 -25.14 31.13
CA ALA A 301 0.06 -25.94 31.74
C ALA A 301 1.17 -25.07 32.36
N LEU A 302 1.54 -23.93 31.74
CA LEU A 302 2.48 -22.95 32.31
C LEU A 302 1.90 -22.20 33.52
N ALA A 303 0.58 -22.00 33.57
CA ALA A 303 -0.10 -21.42 34.72
C ALA A 303 -0.17 -22.40 35.91
N ASP A 304 -0.28 -23.70 35.65
CA ASP A 304 -0.23 -24.75 36.68
C ASP A 304 1.18 -24.98 37.23
N ASP A 305 2.24 -24.67 36.46
CA ASP A 305 3.65 -24.80 36.88
C ASP A 305 4.26 -23.48 37.43
N ALA A 306 3.41 -22.47 37.69
CA ALA A 306 3.78 -21.11 38.10
C ALA A 306 4.50 -20.98 39.45
N ALA A 307 4.79 -22.10 40.14
CA ALA A 307 5.57 -22.11 41.38
C ALA A 307 7.05 -21.73 41.18
N THR A 308 7.57 -21.78 39.95
CA THR A 308 8.99 -21.56 39.63
C THR A 308 9.35 -20.12 39.24
N PHE A 309 8.37 -19.24 38.98
CA PHE A 309 8.61 -17.84 38.56
C PHE A 309 8.41 -16.83 39.70
N ALA A 310 9.15 -15.71 39.61
CA ALA A 310 9.07 -14.62 40.57
C ALA A 310 7.66 -13.96 40.54
N PRO A 311 7.18 -13.42 41.67
CA PRO A 311 5.81 -12.89 41.79
C PRO A 311 5.47 -11.75 40.81
N GLU A 312 6.47 -10.95 40.43
CA GLU A 312 6.34 -9.84 39.46
C GLU A 312 5.97 -10.38 38.06
N ASP A 313 6.60 -11.48 37.64
CA ASP A 313 6.41 -12.10 36.32
C ASP A 313 5.04 -12.78 36.18
N ARG A 314 4.48 -13.27 37.30
CA ARG A 314 3.13 -13.88 37.33
C ARG A 314 2.02 -12.91 36.95
N LYS A 315 2.20 -11.61 37.25
CA LYS A 315 1.21 -10.58 36.93
C LYS A 315 1.24 -10.25 35.43
N VAL A 316 2.43 -10.14 34.85
CA VAL A 316 2.63 -9.91 33.41
C VAL A 316 2.09 -11.09 32.59
N ILE A 317 2.35 -12.33 33.03
CA ILE A 317 1.81 -13.54 32.39
C ILE A 317 0.28 -13.57 32.47
N LYS A 318 -0.34 -13.22 33.61
CA LYS A 318 -1.80 -13.18 33.74
C LYS A 318 -2.48 -12.09 32.89
N GLU A 319 -1.84 -10.93 32.72
CA GLU A 319 -2.38 -9.81 31.94
C GLU A 319 -2.19 -10.02 30.42
N ALA A 320 -1.21 -10.82 30.01
CA ALA A 320 -1.00 -11.22 28.61
C ALA A 320 -1.91 -12.38 28.14
N VAL A 321 -2.57 -13.09 29.06
CA VAL A 321 -3.37 -14.31 28.79
C VAL A 321 -4.84 -14.04 28.46
N ALA A 322 -5.28 -12.78 28.39
CA ALA A 322 -6.58 -12.45 27.80
C ALA A 322 -6.41 -12.26 26.29
N PRO A 323 -6.71 -13.25 25.42
CA PRO A 323 -6.69 -13.03 23.99
C PRO A 323 -7.70 -11.90 23.69
N PRO A 324 -7.33 -10.87 22.89
CA PRO A 324 -8.34 -9.96 22.38
C PRO A 324 -9.41 -10.80 21.64
N PRO A 325 -10.70 -10.44 21.73
CA PRO A 325 -11.71 -11.07 20.89
C PRO A 325 -11.34 -10.76 19.44
N MET A 326 -10.64 -11.69 18.78
CA MET A 326 -10.49 -11.61 17.34
C MET A 326 -11.88 -11.78 16.75
N PRO A 327 -12.28 -10.94 15.77
CA PRO A 327 -13.53 -11.15 15.07
C PRO A 327 -13.50 -12.59 14.52
N GLN A 328 -14.54 -13.37 14.83
CA GLN A 328 -14.78 -14.65 14.16
C GLN A 328 -14.92 -14.36 12.67
N THR A 329 -13.82 -14.40 11.95
CA THR A 329 -13.85 -14.43 10.50
C THR A 329 -14.37 -15.80 10.13
N ASP A 330 -15.65 -15.89 9.79
CA ASP A 330 -16.21 -17.08 9.13
C ASP A 330 -15.29 -17.41 7.95
N VAL A 331 -14.47 -18.46 8.12
CA VAL A 331 -13.60 -19.01 7.09
C VAL A 331 -14.46 -19.88 6.19
N LEU A 332 -15.34 -19.23 5.43
CA LEU A 332 -15.71 -19.74 4.13
C LEU A 332 -14.56 -19.38 3.20
N ALA A 333 -13.93 -20.43 2.67
CA ALA A 333 -12.80 -20.46 1.78
C ALA A 333 -12.61 -19.21 0.91
N ASP A 334 -11.37 -18.79 0.73
CA ASP A 334 -10.95 -17.82 -0.27
C ASP A 334 -11.35 -18.30 -1.68
N GLU A 335 -12.57 -17.93 -2.09
CA GLU A 335 -13.20 -18.27 -3.37
C GLU A 335 -12.52 -17.55 -4.56
N GLY A 336 -11.61 -16.60 -4.30
CA GLY A 336 -10.84 -15.90 -5.32
C GLY A 336 -9.94 -16.83 -6.15
N ALA A 337 -9.49 -17.94 -5.57
CA ALA A 337 -8.74 -18.98 -6.28
C ALA A 337 -9.64 -20.03 -6.98
N THR A 338 -10.94 -20.08 -6.66
CA THR A 338 -11.89 -21.11 -7.12
C THR A 338 -12.93 -20.61 -8.12
N LEU A 339 -13.05 -19.30 -8.30
CA LEU A 339 -13.65 -18.74 -9.49
C LEU A 339 -12.63 -18.89 -10.63
N ALA A 340 -12.60 -20.09 -11.22
CA ALA A 340 -12.11 -20.37 -12.56
C ALA A 340 -12.39 -19.18 -13.51
N PRO A 341 -11.70 -19.02 -14.66
CA PRO A 341 -11.82 -17.83 -15.51
C PRO A 341 -13.23 -17.55 -16.05
N ILE A 342 -14.27 -18.29 -15.62
CA ILE A 342 -15.71 -18.05 -15.74
C ILE A 342 -16.05 -16.56 -15.85
N LEU A 343 -15.78 -15.74 -14.82
CA LEU A 343 -16.21 -14.35 -14.84
C LEU A 343 -15.43 -13.49 -15.87
N PRO A 344 -14.08 -13.48 -15.88
CA PRO A 344 -13.30 -12.85 -16.95
C PRO A 344 -13.70 -13.30 -18.37
N LEU A 345 -13.98 -14.59 -18.55
CA LEU A 345 -14.36 -15.19 -19.83
C LEU A 345 -15.79 -14.80 -20.22
N ALA A 346 -16.72 -14.75 -19.27
CA ALA A 346 -18.09 -14.27 -19.49
C ALA A 346 -18.08 -12.79 -19.89
N MET A 347 -17.19 -11.98 -19.29
CA MET A 347 -16.97 -10.60 -19.71
C MET A 347 -16.40 -10.51 -21.12
N ALA A 348 -15.41 -11.35 -21.46
CA ALA A 348 -14.85 -11.38 -22.81
C ALA A 348 -15.89 -11.80 -23.86
N LEU A 349 -16.70 -12.82 -23.57
CA LEU A 349 -17.82 -13.24 -24.41
C LEU A 349 -18.80 -12.08 -24.64
N ALA A 350 -19.20 -11.38 -23.57
CA ALA A 350 -20.09 -10.22 -23.69
C ALA A 350 -19.43 -9.09 -24.49
N ALA A 351 -18.15 -8.77 -24.25
CA ALA A 351 -17.40 -7.78 -24.99
C ALA A 351 -17.34 -8.10 -26.50
N ALA A 352 -17.24 -9.39 -26.85
CA ALA A 352 -17.29 -9.88 -28.23
C ALA A 352 -18.72 -9.98 -28.81
N GLY A 353 -19.77 -9.58 -28.08
CA GLY A 353 -21.17 -9.65 -28.50
C GLY A 353 -21.81 -11.04 -28.39
N ARG A 354 -21.16 -12.01 -27.75
CA ARG A 354 -21.67 -13.37 -27.49
C ARG A 354 -22.50 -13.41 -26.20
N ASP A 355 -23.46 -12.51 -26.09
CA ASP A 355 -24.23 -12.27 -24.86
C ASP A 355 -24.99 -13.50 -24.34
N ALA A 356 -25.46 -14.40 -25.22
CA ALA A 356 -26.16 -15.62 -24.81
C ALA A 356 -25.23 -16.59 -24.07
N GLU A 357 -24.01 -16.78 -24.58
CA GLU A 357 -22.99 -17.63 -23.94
C GLU A 357 -22.46 -16.99 -22.65
N ALA A 358 -22.29 -15.66 -22.66
CA ALA A 358 -21.94 -14.92 -21.46
C ALA A 358 -23.00 -15.10 -20.35
N ARG A 359 -24.30 -15.02 -20.67
CA ARG A 359 -25.40 -15.28 -19.71
C ARG A 359 -25.35 -16.71 -19.18
N GLN A 360 -25.16 -17.69 -20.06
CA GLN A 360 -25.06 -19.09 -19.67
C GLN A 360 -23.89 -19.29 -18.69
N LEU A 361 -22.71 -18.77 -19.02
CA LEU A 361 -21.52 -18.91 -18.19
C LEU A 361 -21.67 -18.18 -16.84
N LEU A 362 -22.18 -16.95 -16.87
CA LEU A 362 -22.45 -16.16 -15.66
C LEU A 362 -23.43 -16.88 -14.71
N SER A 363 -24.42 -17.60 -15.24
CA SER A 363 -25.38 -18.36 -14.42
C SER A 363 -24.76 -19.52 -13.62
N THR A 364 -23.55 -19.95 -13.99
CA THR A 364 -22.81 -20.99 -13.27
C THR A 364 -21.99 -20.46 -12.09
N LEU A 365 -21.87 -19.14 -11.96
CA LEU A 365 -21.04 -18.51 -10.95
C LEU A 365 -21.65 -18.71 -9.55
N PRO A 366 -20.94 -19.37 -8.61
CA PRO A 366 -21.41 -19.47 -7.23
C PRO A 366 -21.54 -18.07 -6.62
N GLY A 367 -22.50 -17.89 -5.73
CA GLY A 367 -22.73 -16.61 -5.04
C GLY A 367 -23.45 -15.53 -5.86
N LEU A 368 -23.66 -15.69 -7.18
CA LEU A 368 -24.34 -14.66 -8.00
C LEU A 368 -25.76 -14.35 -7.49
N ALA A 369 -26.54 -15.36 -7.12
CA ALA A 369 -27.88 -15.16 -6.56
C ALA A 369 -27.83 -14.38 -5.23
N ALA A 370 -26.86 -14.69 -4.36
CA ALA A 370 -26.64 -13.94 -3.13
C ALA A 370 -26.23 -12.49 -3.45
N ALA A 371 -25.31 -12.27 -4.39
CA ALA A 371 -24.90 -10.94 -4.83
C ALA A 371 -26.08 -10.11 -5.32
N LYS A 372 -26.97 -10.71 -6.13
CA LYS A 372 -28.20 -10.07 -6.61
C LYS A 372 -29.14 -9.72 -5.47
N ALA A 373 -29.31 -10.61 -4.50
CA ALA A 373 -30.14 -10.36 -3.33
C ALA A 373 -29.57 -9.21 -2.48
N VAL A 374 -28.24 -9.15 -2.29
CA VAL A 374 -27.58 -8.04 -1.60
C VAL A 374 -27.77 -6.72 -2.35
N ALA A 375 -27.53 -6.69 -3.66
CA ALA A 375 -27.74 -5.50 -4.48
C ALA A 375 -29.19 -5.03 -4.46
N SER A 376 -30.15 -5.96 -4.55
CA SER A 376 -31.58 -5.68 -4.45
C SER A 376 -31.95 -5.10 -3.08
N ASN A 377 -31.44 -5.70 -1.99
CA ASN A 377 -31.69 -5.23 -0.63
C ASN A 377 -31.10 -3.84 -0.39
N LEU A 378 -29.88 -3.59 -0.85
CA LEU A 378 -29.25 -2.26 -0.76
C LEU A 378 -30.09 -1.21 -1.50
N TYR A 379 -30.71 -1.59 -2.60
CA TYR A 379 -31.58 -0.70 -3.37
C TYR A 379 -32.96 -0.47 -2.75
N SER A 380 -33.54 -1.51 -2.14
CA SER A 380 -34.89 -1.46 -1.56
C SER A 380 -34.93 -0.88 -0.14
N ARG A 381 -33.79 -0.66 0.52
CA ARG A 381 -33.75 -0.07 1.87
C ARG A 381 -34.42 1.31 1.90
N SER A 382 -35.59 1.34 2.53
CA SER A 382 -36.22 2.55 3.06
C SER A 382 -35.44 3.07 4.26
N GLU A 383 -35.62 4.35 4.58
CA GLU A 383 -35.02 5.01 5.75
C GLU A 383 -35.20 4.18 7.03
N GLY A 384 -34.08 3.83 7.70
CA GLY A 384 -34.08 3.27 9.05
C GLY A 384 -33.57 1.83 9.22
N ASP A 385 -33.48 1.03 8.16
CA ASP A 385 -33.05 -0.37 8.30
C ASP A 385 -31.51 -0.50 8.37
N GLN A 386 -30.99 -0.43 9.60
CA GLN A 386 -29.58 -0.72 9.96
C GLN A 386 -29.27 -2.23 9.99
N ALA A 387 -29.84 -3.03 9.09
CA ALA A 387 -29.36 -4.41 8.98
C ALA A 387 -27.87 -4.37 8.57
N PRO A 388 -26.99 -5.12 9.27
CA PRO A 388 -25.57 -5.15 8.94
C PRO A 388 -25.42 -5.46 7.45
N ALA A 389 -24.58 -4.69 6.77
CA ALA A 389 -24.25 -5.01 5.39
C ALA A 389 -23.72 -6.45 5.38
N PRO A 390 -24.29 -7.36 4.55
CA PRO A 390 -23.66 -8.66 4.32
C PRO A 390 -22.20 -8.40 3.95
N ASN A 391 -21.27 -9.27 4.36
CA ASN A 391 -19.86 -9.10 4.03
C ASN A 391 -19.67 -9.04 2.50
N THR A 392 -19.66 -7.83 1.92
CA THR A 392 -19.68 -7.57 0.47
C THR A 392 -18.34 -7.82 -0.18
N SER A 393 -17.26 -7.81 0.61
CA SER A 393 -15.89 -8.09 0.18
C SER A 393 -15.72 -9.46 -0.49
N ARG A 394 -16.74 -10.33 -0.41
CA ARG A 394 -16.77 -11.69 -0.94
C ARG A 394 -17.68 -11.88 -2.15
N LEU A 395 -18.43 -10.86 -2.57
CA LEU A 395 -19.32 -10.98 -3.71
C LEU A 395 -18.53 -10.72 -5.00
N PRO A 396 -18.76 -11.48 -6.09
CA PRO A 396 -18.16 -11.20 -7.38
C PRO A 396 -18.80 -9.93 -7.96
N MET A 397 -18.38 -8.76 -7.50
CA MET A 397 -19.00 -7.46 -7.84
C MET A 397 -19.01 -7.21 -9.36
N ASN A 398 -17.97 -7.68 -10.04
CA ASN A 398 -17.88 -7.71 -11.49
C ASN A 398 -18.99 -8.54 -12.17
N ALA A 399 -19.48 -9.58 -11.51
CA ALA A 399 -20.61 -10.37 -11.98
C ALA A 399 -21.92 -9.56 -11.96
N LEU A 400 -22.09 -8.60 -11.04
CA LEU A 400 -23.26 -7.71 -11.02
C LEU A 400 -23.24 -6.71 -12.17
N ILE A 401 -22.06 -6.17 -12.53
CA ILE A 401 -21.88 -5.32 -13.72
C ILE A 401 -22.30 -6.12 -14.96
N LEU A 402 -21.74 -7.32 -15.11
CA LEU A 402 -22.03 -8.16 -16.26
C LEU A 402 -23.52 -8.58 -16.29
N ASP A 403 -24.09 -8.93 -15.15
CA ASP A 403 -25.51 -9.29 -15.04
C ASP A 403 -26.42 -8.14 -15.44
N GLN A 404 -26.15 -6.94 -14.94
CA GLN A 404 -26.93 -5.74 -15.28
C GLN A 404 -26.84 -5.45 -16.78
N LEU A 405 -25.65 -5.52 -17.37
CA LEU A 405 -25.46 -5.33 -18.81
C LEU A 405 -26.27 -6.36 -19.62
N LEU A 406 -26.21 -7.64 -19.23
CA LEU A 406 -26.79 -8.72 -20.02
C LEU A 406 -28.31 -8.86 -19.83
N ASN A 407 -28.82 -8.64 -18.62
CA ASN A 407 -30.20 -8.97 -18.27
C ASN A 407 -31.09 -7.74 -18.06
N ASN A 408 -30.52 -6.59 -17.70
CA ASN A 408 -31.28 -5.36 -17.44
C ASN A 408 -30.64 -4.08 -18.04
N PRO A 409 -30.18 -4.07 -19.31
CA PRO A 409 -29.41 -2.96 -19.88
C PRO A 409 -30.18 -1.62 -19.90
N ALA A 410 -31.51 -1.67 -19.95
CA ALA A 410 -32.35 -0.48 -19.94
C ALA A 410 -32.57 0.10 -18.53
N ALA A 411 -32.42 -0.71 -17.47
CA ALA A 411 -32.54 -0.23 -16.10
C ALA A 411 -31.36 0.67 -15.74
N ASP A 412 -31.57 1.59 -14.82
CA ASP A 412 -30.53 2.48 -14.33
C ASP A 412 -29.43 1.65 -13.64
N PRO A 413 -28.18 1.67 -14.14
CA PRO A 413 -27.10 0.85 -13.58
C PRO A 413 -26.48 1.47 -12.32
N TYR A 414 -26.95 2.64 -11.89
CA TYR A 414 -26.49 3.32 -10.68
C TYR A 414 -26.40 2.42 -9.43
N PRO A 415 -27.38 1.53 -9.12
CA PRO A 415 -27.27 0.66 -7.95
C PRO A 415 -26.06 -0.26 -8.02
N VAL A 416 -25.67 -0.70 -9.22
CA VAL A 416 -24.46 -1.51 -9.41
C VAL A 416 -23.21 -0.64 -9.25
N ALA A 417 -23.19 0.57 -9.83
CA ALA A 417 -22.06 1.49 -9.66
C ALA A 417 -21.79 1.81 -8.18
N GLU A 418 -22.85 2.06 -7.40
CA GLU A 418 -22.74 2.40 -5.99
C GLU A 418 -22.09 1.26 -5.18
N VAL A 419 -22.55 0.02 -5.38
CA VAL A 419 -22.02 -1.12 -4.63
C VAL A 419 -20.59 -1.47 -5.09
N VAL A 420 -20.34 -1.46 -6.41
CA VAL A 420 -19.01 -1.81 -6.97
C VAL A 420 -17.96 -0.78 -6.55
N LEU A 421 -18.27 0.51 -6.65
CA LEU A 421 -17.25 1.54 -6.46
C LEU A 421 -16.98 1.82 -4.98
N ALA A 422 -17.99 1.69 -4.10
CA ALA A 422 -17.79 1.86 -2.67
C ALA A 422 -16.71 0.92 -2.10
N ASP A 423 -16.56 -0.29 -2.67
CA ASP A 423 -15.64 -1.32 -2.17
C ASP A 423 -14.21 -1.19 -2.71
N GLY A 424 -13.93 -0.21 -3.57
CA GLY A 424 -12.57 0.03 -4.07
C GLY A 424 -11.98 -1.05 -4.98
N MET A 425 -12.76 -2.08 -5.33
CA MET A 425 -12.26 -3.23 -6.09
C MET A 425 -12.03 -2.89 -7.58
N GLY A 426 -10.85 -3.24 -8.07
CA GLY A 426 -10.42 -3.05 -9.46
C GLY A 426 -11.10 -4.01 -10.44
N ASN A 427 -11.36 -3.51 -11.65
CA ASN A 427 -11.70 -4.36 -12.79
C ASN A 427 -10.41 -4.59 -13.57
N ASP A 428 -9.70 -5.68 -13.23
CA ASP A 428 -8.32 -5.89 -13.69
C ASP A 428 -8.20 -6.47 -15.12
N THR A 429 -9.30 -6.63 -15.86
CA THR A 429 -9.28 -7.19 -17.23
C THR A 429 -9.78 -6.20 -18.26
N HIS A 430 -9.22 -6.27 -19.48
CA HIS A 430 -9.63 -5.41 -20.60
C HIS A 430 -11.11 -5.59 -20.96
N ALA A 431 -11.58 -6.85 -21.06
CA ALA A 431 -12.99 -7.15 -21.24
C ALA A 431 -13.89 -6.56 -20.14
N GLY A 432 -13.43 -6.57 -18.88
CA GLY A 432 -14.16 -5.95 -17.77
C GLY A 432 -14.32 -4.44 -17.93
N VAL A 433 -13.32 -3.77 -18.50
CA VAL A 433 -13.39 -2.34 -18.86
C VAL A 433 -14.39 -2.12 -20.00
N ILE A 434 -14.35 -2.92 -21.07
CA ILE A 434 -15.31 -2.82 -22.19
C ILE A 434 -16.74 -3.01 -21.69
N VAL A 435 -16.99 -4.06 -20.91
CA VAL A 435 -18.29 -4.36 -20.30
C VAL A 435 -18.75 -3.20 -19.42
N ARG A 436 -17.87 -2.65 -18.59
CA ARG A 436 -18.18 -1.50 -17.73
C ARG A 436 -18.48 -0.25 -18.55
N CYS A 437 -17.71 0.08 -19.57
CA CYS A 437 -17.94 1.24 -20.44
C CYS A 437 -19.22 1.12 -21.26
N ARG A 438 -19.62 -0.10 -21.66
CA ARG A 438 -20.94 -0.34 -22.27
C ARG A 438 -22.08 -0.11 -21.29
N LEU A 439 -21.90 -0.47 -20.02
CA LEU A 439 -22.92 -0.28 -18.99
C LEU A 439 -23.00 1.18 -18.51
N PHE A 440 -21.86 1.84 -18.38
CA PHE A 440 -21.69 3.19 -17.84
C PHE A 440 -21.08 4.10 -18.91
N PRO A 441 -21.87 4.53 -19.91
CA PRO A 441 -21.38 5.44 -20.94
C PRO A 441 -20.92 6.75 -20.31
N ALA A 442 -19.79 7.30 -20.77
CA ALA A 442 -19.13 8.46 -20.16
C ALA A 442 -20.04 9.71 -20.08
N GLN A 443 -21.00 9.83 -20.99
CA GLN A 443 -22.00 10.91 -21.00
C GLN A 443 -22.94 10.88 -19.78
N ASP A 444 -23.29 9.69 -19.27
CA ASP A 444 -24.22 9.51 -18.16
C ASP A 444 -23.45 9.27 -16.84
N PHE A 445 -22.25 8.70 -16.93
CA PHE A 445 -21.43 8.29 -15.79
C PHE A 445 -19.95 8.70 -15.98
N PRO A 446 -19.64 10.01 -15.95
CA PRO A 446 -18.30 10.51 -16.22
C PRO A 446 -17.27 9.94 -15.23
N GLY A 447 -16.11 9.55 -15.76
CA GLY A 447 -15.03 8.96 -14.98
C GLY A 447 -15.17 7.47 -14.65
N LEU A 448 -16.35 6.83 -14.84
CA LEU A 448 -16.49 5.38 -14.59
C LEU A 448 -15.89 4.53 -15.70
N CYS A 449 -15.97 4.98 -16.94
CA CYS A 449 -15.29 4.33 -18.05
C CYS A 449 -13.78 4.63 -18.03
N GLU A 450 -13.41 5.91 -17.86
CA GLU A 450 -12.03 6.41 -17.94
C GLU A 450 -11.10 5.87 -16.84
N LYS A 451 -11.60 5.67 -15.61
CA LYS A 451 -10.82 5.10 -14.48
C LYS A 451 -10.50 3.61 -14.62
N GLY A 452 -10.60 3.05 -15.82
CA GLY A 452 -10.09 1.71 -16.10
C GLY A 452 -9.37 1.64 -17.43
N GLU A 453 -8.57 2.65 -17.77
CA GLU A 453 -7.22 2.20 -18.15
C GLU A 453 -6.79 1.23 -17.04
N PRO A 454 -6.58 -0.06 -17.34
CA PRO A 454 -6.34 -1.06 -16.33
C PRO A 454 -5.27 -0.46 -15.46
N SER A 455 -5.63 -0.03 -14.23
CA SER A 455 -4.66 0.45 -13.26
C SER A 455 -3.77 -0.75 -13.20
N THR A 456 -2.59 -0.63 -13.77
CA THR A 456 -1.76 -1.74 -14.13
C THR A 456 -1.44 -2.35 -12.78
N ALA A 457 -2.22 -3.34 -12.35
CA ALA A 457 -1.81 -4.26 -11.31
C ALA A 457 -0.47 -4.88 -11.75
N LEU A 458 -0.28 -4.95 -13.09
CA LEU A 458 0.98 -5.02 -13.82
C LEU A 458 2.08 -4.01 -13.44
N ASP A 459 1.78 -2.76 -13.06
CA ASP A 459 2.75 -1.74 -12.61
C ASP A 459 3.07 -1.87 -11.12
N LEU A 460 2.14 -2.37 -10.29
CA LEU A 460 2.46 -2.83 -8.93
C LEU A 460 3.38 -4.07 -8.97
N ASP A 461 3.12 -5.02 -9.89
CA ASP A 461 4.01 -6.17 -10.13
C ASP A 461 5.36 -5.74 -10.74
N ARG A 462 5.40 -4.75 -11.64
CA ARG A 462 6.66 -4.19 -12.17
C ARG A 462 7.46 -3.40 -11.14
N THR A 463 6.81 -2.72 -10.19
CA THR A 463 7.55 -2.08 -9.09
C THR A 463 8.26 -3.11 -8.22
N ILE A 464 7.78 -4.35 -8.20
CA ILE A 464 8.41 -5.48 -7.48
C ILE A 464 9.44 -6.21 -8.36
N SER A 465 9.23 -6.27 -9.68
CA SER A 465 10.11 -6.98 -10.62
C SER A 465 10.88 -6.05 -11.56
N SER A 466 12.16 -5.81 -11.26
CA SER A 466 13.06 -5.02 -12.12
C SER A 466 13.20 -5.65 -13.52
N ASP A 467 13.41 -4.84 -14.56
CA ASP A 467 13.68 -5.31 -15.94
C ASP A 467 14.78 -6.39 -16.03
N ALA A 468 15.77 -6.32 -15.12
CA ALA A 468 16.83 -7.32 -15.01
C ALA A 468 16.32 -8.72 -14.64
N LYS A 469 15.30 -8.82 -13.76
CA LYS A 469 14.65 -10.09 -13.39
C LYS A 469 13.89 -10.68 -14.57
N VAL A 470 13.11 -9.85 -15.28
CA VAL A 470 12.39 -10.29 -16.49
C VAL A 470 13.36 -10.82 -17.54
N ALA A 471 14.44 -10.10 -17.82
CA ALA A 471 15.46 -10.54 -18.77
C ALA A 471 16.15 -11.85 -18.35
N ALA A 472 16.45 -12.02 -17.05
CA ALA A 472 17.03 -13.26 -16.53
C ALA A 472 16.07 -14.45 -16.68
N SER A 473 14.78 -14.26 -16.38
CA SER A 473 13.75 -15.28 -16.57
C SER A 473 13.57 -15.63 -18.04
N GLU A 474 13.52 -14.66 -18.96
CA GLU A 474 13.45 -14.92 -20.40
C GLU A 474 14.66 -15.72 -20.91
N ALA A 475 15.87 -15.37 -20.45
CA ALA A 475 17.09 -16.10 -20.82
C ALA A 475 17.06 -17.55 -20.32
N MET A 476 16.51 -17.79 -19.12
CA MET A 476 16.28 -19.14 -18.61
C MET A 476 15.24 -19.89 -19.45
N LEU A 477 14.10 -19.26 -19.75
CA LEU A 477 13.03 -19.90 -20.53
C LEU A 477 13.51 -20.31 -21.92
N ARG A 478 14.31 -19.47 -22.62
CA ARG A 478 14.94 -19.83 -23.90
C ARG A 478 15.84 -21.06 -23.82
N ARG A 479 16.45 -21.30 -22.67
CA ARG A 479 17.35 -22.44 -22.47
C ARG A 479 16.59 -23.73 -22.10
N VAL A 480 15.47 -23.60 -21.41
CA VAL A 480 14.73 -24.75 -20.86
C VAL A 480 13.58 -25.18 -21.78
N ILE A 481 12.95 -24.24 -22.49
CA ILE A 481 11.81 -24.50 -23.37
C ILE A 481 12.29 -24.58 -24.83
N PRO A 482 12.15 -25.75 -25.49
CA PRO A 482 12.41 -25.87 -26.91
C PRO A 482 11.55 -24.90 -27.71
N ASP A 483 12.15 -24.22 -28.68
CA ASP A 483 11.48 -23.26 -29.57
C ASP A 483 10.71 -22.15 -28.82
N TYR A 484 11.18 -21.73 -27.65
CA TYR A 484 10.54 -20.68 -26.84
C TYR A 484 10.17 -19.42 -27.65
N ASP A 485 11.06 -18.97 -28.54
CA ASP A 485 10.81 -17.79 -29.36
C ASP A 485 9.64 -17.98 -30.36
N ALA A 486 9.32 -19.23 -30.75
CA ALA A 486 8.16 -19.55 -31.59
C ALA A 486 6.84 -19.40 -30.83
N PHE A 487 6.81 -19.68 -29.52
CA PHE A 487 5.66 -19.38 -28.66
C PHE A 487 5.56 -17.88 -28.39
N ARG A 488 6.70 -17.23 -28.12
CA ARG A 488 6.76 -15.82 -27.70
C ARG A 488 6.39 -14.83 -28.80
N THR A 489 6.92 -15.02 -30.01
CA THR A 489 6.81 -14.02 -31.09
C THR A 489 5.36 -13.70 -31.46
N PRO A 490 4.47 -14.68 -31.71
CA PRO A 490 3.08 -14.39 -32.04
C PRO A 490 2.32 -13.67 -30.92
N LEU A 491 2.57 -14.06 -29.67
CA LEU A 491 1.89 -13.47 -28.50
C LEU A 491 2.28 -12.00 -28.29
N LEU A 492 3.55 -11.66 -28.49
CA LEU A 492 4.00 -10.28 -28.35
C LEU A 492 3.60 -9.38 -29.51
N MET A 493 3.53 -9.93 -30.72
CA MET A 493 3.01 -9.20 -31.88
C MET A 493 1.53 -8.87 -31.69
N GLU A 494 0.74 -9.82 -31.18
CA GLU A 494 -0.70 -9.64 -30.97
C GLU A 494 -1.00 -8.71 -29.78
N ALA A 495 -0.23 -8.80 -28.69
CA ALA A 495 -0.38 -7.92 -27.53
C ALA A 495 0.04 -6.46 -27.82
N GLY A 496 0.53 -6.15 -29.03
CA GLY A 496 1.03 -4.84 -29.42
C GLY A 496 2.28 -4.43 -28.64
N PRO A 497 2.93 -3.31 -28.97
CA PRO A 497 3.94 -2.74 -28.07
C PRO A 497 3.29 -2.51 -26.70
N GLN A 498 3.98 -2.88 -25.61
CA GLN A 498 3.55 -2.42 -24.30
C GLN A 498 3.51 -0.90 -24.34
N SER A 499 2.42 -0.29 -23.88
CA SER A 499 2.48 1.12 -23.50
C SER A 499 3.71 1.26 -22.61
N PRO A 500 4.65 2.17 -22.92
CA PRO A 500 5.78 2.38 -22.04
C PRO A 500 5.19 2.60 -20.65
N SER A 501 5.66 1.84 -19.65
CA SER A 501 5.25 2.11 -18.27
C SER A 501 5.39 3.62 -18.08
N PRO A 502 4.38 4.30 -17.52
CA PRO A 502 4.44 5.74 -17.33
C PRO A 502 5.81 6.02 -16.72
N PRO A 503 6.62 6.90 -17.34
CA PRO A 503 8.03 7.02 -17.03
C PRO A 503 8.16 7.08 -15.52
N ALA A 504 8.91 6.12 -14.94
CA ALA A 504 9.02 5.91 -13.50
C ALA A 504 8.99 7.29 -12.84
N ARG A 505 7.89 7.56 -12.10
CA ARG A 505 7.44 8.91 -11.73
C ARG A 505 8.68 9.75 -11.47
N ALA A 506 8.98 10.67 -12.40
CA ALA A 506 10.30 11.31 -12.45
C ALA A 506 10.68 11.72 -11.04
N ALA A 507 11.90 11.34 -10.60
CA ALA A 507 12.33 11.56 -9.23
C ALA A 507 11.94 12.99 -8.84
N PRO A 508 11.10 13.17 -7.80
CA PRO A 508 10.48 14.46 -7.54
C PRO A 508 11.57 15.52 -7.47
N VAL A 509 11.44 16.57 -8.29
CA VAL A 509 12.46 17.60 -8.39
C VAL A 509 12.28 18.52 -7.18
N SER A 510 13.37 18.72 -6.44
CA SER A 510 13.39 19.62 -5.30
C SER A 510 13.12 21.05 -5.78
N VAL A 511 11.95 21.61 -5.46
CA VAL A 511 11.55 22.97 -5.82
C VAL A 511 12.23 23.93 -4.85
N VAL A 512 12.87 24.98 -5.39
CA VAL A 512 13.47 26.03 -4.55
C VAL A 512 12.33 26.90 -4.05
N ALA A 513 12.25 27.12 -2.72
CA ALA A 513 11.27 28.03 -2.16
C ALA A 513 11.43 29.43 -2.79
N PRO A 514 10.34 30.17 -3.08
CA PRO A 514 10.44 31.53 -3.58
C PRO A 514 11.23 32.40 -2.61
N THR A 515 11.96 33.37 -3.15
CA THR A 515 12.68 34.34 -2.34
C THR A 515 11.71 35.09 -1.43
N SER A 516 12.01 35.14 -0.14
CA SER A 516 11.26 35.92 0.83
C SER A 516 11.10 37.37 0.34
N PRO A 517 9.90 37.98 0.48
CA PRO A 517 9.75 39.41 0.21
C PRO A 517 10.53 40.27 1.22
N PHE A 518 11.02 39.67 2.31
CA PHE A 518 11.76 40.37 3.36
C PHE A 518 13.27 40.07 3.27
N ILE A 519 14.06 41.06 3.67
CA ILE A 519 15.52 40.99 3.60
C ILE A 519 16.06 40.16 4.78
N GLU A 520 16.76 39.06 4.47
CA GLU A 520 17.56 38.29 5.44
C GLU A 520 18.72 39.14 5.97
N ARG A 521 18.85 39.25 7.30
CA ARG A 521 19.98 39.91 7.96
C ARG A 521 20.56 39.06 9.09
N PRO A 522 21.88 39.09 9.34
CA PRO A 522 22.46 38.37 10.46
C PRO A 522 22.09 39.02 11.79
N ILE A 523 21.68 38.24 12.79
CA ILE A 523 21.45 38.73 14.15
C ILE A 523 22.78 39.31 14.70
N PRO A 524 22.76 40.55 15.24
CA PRO A 524 23.93 41.14 15.89
C PRO A 524 24.49 40.21 16.97
N SER A 525 25.81 40.09 17.05
CA SER A 525 26.53 39.13 17.92
C SER A 525 26.02 39.11 19.36
N GLU A 526 25.77 40.29 19.91
CA GLU A 526 25.31 40.54 21.28
C GLU A 526 23.87 40.06 21.54
N ARG A 527 23.09 39.80 20.48
CA ARG A 527 21.71 39.31 20.53
C ARG A 527 21.54 37.86 20.03
N ARG A 528 22.63 37.14 19.70
CA ARG A 528 22.56 35.77 19.14
C ARG A 528 22.13 34.70 20.13
N ASP A 529 22.36 34.92 21.43
CA ASP A 529 21.97 33.94 22.45
C ASP A 529 20.45 33.77 22.50
N ARG A 530 19.98 32.51 22.50
CA ARG A 530 18.59 32.19 22.78
C ARG A 530 18.30 32.40 24.26
N THR A 531 17.17 33.03 24.57
CA THR A 531 16.67 33.13 25.94
C THR A 531 15.90 31.86 26.30
N THR A 532 15.81 31.52 27.58
CA THR A 532 14.82 30.53 28.04
C THR A 532 13.44 31.18 27.88
N GLY A 533 12.72 30.78 26.82
CA GLY A 533 11.45 31.38 26.42
C GLY A 533 10.38 31.24 27.49
N ILE A 534 10.05 32.34 28.16
CA ILE A 534 8.82 32.46 28.94
C ILE A 534 7.89 33.34 28.11
N SER A 535 6.86 32.74 27.50
CA SER A 535 5.77 33.52 26.92
C SER A 535 5.22 34.47 27.99
N PRO A 536 4.94 35.74 27.66
CA PRO A 536 4.43 36.69 28.65
C PRO A 536 3.19 36.12 29.35
N ILE A 537 3.22 36.09 30.68
CA ILE A 537 2.07 35.63 31.48
C ILE A 537 0.91 36.62 31.30
N GLY A 538 -0.31 36.09 31.15
CA GLY A 538 -1.54 36.88 31.11
C GLY A 538 -1.90 37.45 29.72
N LEU A 539 -1.37 36.87 28.64
CA LEU A 539 -1.89 37.13 27.29
C LEU A 539 -3.20 36.36 27.10
N ALA A 540 -4.16 36.98 26.40
CA ALA A 540 -5.36 36.31 25.92
C ALA A 540 -4.97 35.18 24.94
N PRO A 541 -5.73 34.07 24.89
CA PRO A 541 -5.51 33.04 23.89
C PRO A 541 -5.60 33.63 22.49
N LEU A 542 -4.82 33.08 21.56
CA LEU A 542 -4.96 33.40 20.15
C LEU A 542 -6.33 32.90 19.64
N PRO A 543 -6.84 33.46 18.52
CA PRO A 543 -8.02 32.91 17.85
C PRO A 543 -7.86 31.41 17.57
N GLU A 544 -8.98 30.70 17.53
CA GLU A 544 -8.99 29.27 17.17
C GLU A 544 -8.30 29.04 15.81
N GLY A 545 -7.52 27.96 15.72
CA GLY A 545 -6.79 27.61 14.50
C GLY A 545 -5.41 28.26 14.33
N PHE A 546 -4.88 28.90 15.37
CA PHE A 546 -3.54 29.48 15.40
C PHE A 546 -2.71 28.92 16.55
N SER A 547 -1.55 28.33 16.22
CA SER A 547 -0.60 27.82 17.21
C SER A 547 0.47 28.85 17.50
N LEU A 548 0.57 29.30 18.75
CA LEU A 548 1.56 30.29 19.18
C LEU A 548 2.99 29.76 19.01
N VAL A 549 3.85 30.54 18.35
CA VAL A 549 5.29 30.26 18.22
C VAL A 549 6.11 31.17 19.14
N ARG A 550 5.82 32.48 19.12
CA ARG A 550 6.54 33.48 19.92
C ARG A 550 5.62 34.64 20.27
N ALA A 551 5.72 35.18 21.47
CA ALA A 551 5.05 36.42 21.85
C ALA A 551 5.97 37.36 22.64
N GLU A 552 5.68 38.65 22.54
CA GLU A 552 6.40 39.70 23.25
C GLU A 552 5.43 40.81 23.67
N ARG A 553 5.69 41.44 24.82
CA ARG A 553 4.91 42.59 25.32
C ARG A 553 5.85 43.72 25.71
N VAL A 554 5.62 44.89 25.13
CA VAL A 554 6.35 46.13 25.41
C VAL A 554 5.34 47.22 25.79
N GLY A 555 5.22 47.50 27.09
CA GLY A 555 4.21 48.42 27.61
C GLY A 555 2.79 47.91 27.33
N GLN A 556 1.97 48.73 26.67
CA GLN A 556 0.61 48.38 26.23
C GLN A 556 0.58 47.64 24.89
N ARG A 557 1.71 47.51 24.19
CA ARG A 557 1.73 46.76 22.92
C ARG A 557 2.12 45.32 23.18
N ALA A 558 1.37 44.39 22.62
CA ALA A 558 1.79 43.00 22.55
C ALA A 558 1.74 42.51 21.10
N VAL A 559 2.66 41.61 20.77
CA VAL A 559 2.74 40.96 19.47
C VAL A 559 2.88 39.47 19.70
N ALA A 560 2.18 38.68 18.90
CA ALA A 560 2.41 37.24 18.81
C ALA A 560 2.63 36.83 17.35
N ILE A 561 3.55 35.88 17.16
CA ILE A 561 3.74 35.13 15.93
C ILE A 561 3.15 33.74 16.15
N SER A 562 2.33 33.29 15.21
CA SER A 562 1.74 31.95 15.21
C SER A 562 1.94 31.26 13.87
N VAL A 563 1.76 29.95 13.85
CA VAL A 563 1.60 29.15 12.62
C VAL A 563 0.13 28.74 12.45
N SER A 564 -0.32 28.69 11.20
CA SER A 564 -1.64 28.18 10.82
C SER A 564 -1.67 27.75 9.36
N GLN A 565 -2.32 26.64 9.07
CA GLN A 565 -2.56 26.15 7.70
C GLN A 565 -3.69 26.91 6.98
N THR A 566 -4.24 27.97 7.58
CA THR A 566 -5.36 28.73 7.00
C THR A 566 -5.13 29.18 5.56
N LEU A 567 -3.94 29.66 5.17
CA LEU A 567 -3.61 29.99 3.77
C LEU A 567 -2.58 29.05 3.14
N ASP A 568 -2.13 28.04 3.88
CA ASP A 568 -1.03 27.13 3.53
C ASP A 568 -1.40 25.68 3.94
N PRO A 569 -2.35 25.04 3.23
CA PRO A 569 -2.78 23.68 3.53
C PRO A 569 -1.71 22.66 3.12
N THR A 570 -0.69 22.51 3.95
CA THR A 570 0.46 21.60 3.73
C THR A 570 0.26 20.21 4.35
N GLY A 571 -0.98 19.88 4.77
CA GLY A 571 -1.33 18.57 5.31
C GLY A 571 -0.43 18.16 6.49
N GLU A 572 0.28 17.05 6.32
CA GLU A 572 1.12 16.43 7.36
C GLU A 572 2.58 16.93 7.34
N ILE A 573 2.91 17.90 6.47
CA ILE A 573 4.29 18.31 6.22
C ILE A 573 4.74 19.49 7.09
N SER A 574 3.88 20.49 7.33
CA SER A 574 4.27 21.66 8.14
C SER A 574 3.11 22.25 8.94
N GLY A 575 3.39 23.15 9.89
CA GLY A 575 2.38 23.93 10.60
C GLY A 575 1.69 25.02 9.75
N GLY A 576 2.10 25.21 8.49
CA GLY A 576 1.54 26.18 7.56
C GLY A 576 2.22 27.56 7.61
N GLY A 577 1.45 28.59 7.29
CA GLY A 577 1.88 29.98 7.20
C GLY A 577 2.14 30.65 8.55
N TYR A 578 3.04 31.63 8.59
CA TYR A 578 3.26 32.50 9.75
C TYR A 578 2.31 33.70 9.74
N TRP A 579 1.76 34.00 10.91
CA TRP A 579 0.81 35.07 11.14
C TRP A 579 1.23 35.96 12.30
N VAL A 580 0.90 37.25 12.21
CA VAL A 580 1.15 38.25 13.24
C VAL A 580 -0.17 38.67 13.89
N HIS A 581 -0.21 38.59 15.22
CA HIS A 581 -1.29 39.14 16.04
C HIS A 581 -0.80 40.38 16.75
N LEU A 582 -1.53 41.48 16.63
CA LEU A 582 -1.17 42.76 17.24
C LEU A 582 -2.19 43.11 18.32
N SER A 583 -1.71 43.62 19.45
CA SER A 583 -2.53 44.11 20.54
C SER A 583 -2.06 45.48 21.01
N ALA A 584 -3.02 46.35 21.33
CA ALA A 584 -2.79 47.70 21.86
C ALA A 584 -3.13 47.84 23.35
N ASP A 585 -3.58 46.76 24.01
CA ASP A 585 -4.05 46.73 25.40
C ASP A 585 -3.28 45.73 26.29
N GLY A 586 -2.04 45.45 25.90
CA GLY A 586 -1.12 44.57 26.61
C GLY A 586 -1.37 43.08 26.40
N GLY A 587 -2.06 42.73 25.30
CA GLY A 587 -2.38 41.36 24.91
C GLY A 587 -3.70 40.84 25.48
N ARG A 588 -4.63 41.72 25.87
CA ARG A 588 -5.97 41.31 26.33
C ARG A 588 -6.92 41.08 25.16
N GLN A 589 -6.73 41.82 24.06
CA GLN A 589 -7.42 41.64 22.80
C GLN A 589 -6.43 41.63 21.64
N TRP A 590 -6.70 40.78 20.65
CA TRP A 590 -5.93 40.67 19.42
C TRP A 590 -6.71 41.29 18.26
N ALA A 591 -6.03 42.12 17.46
CA ALA A 591 -6.53 42.56 16.17
C ALA A 591 -6.62 41.37 15.18
N PRO A 592 -7.34 41.51 14.05
CA PRO A 592 -7.35 40.48 13.01
C PRO A 592 -5.91 40.05 12.63
N PRO A 593 -5.65 38.74 12.49
CA PRO A 593 -4.32 38.23 12.22
C PRO A 593 -3.83 38.66 10.85
N LEU A 594 -2.56 39.03 10.75
CA LEU A 594 -1.93 39.48 9.50
C LEU A 594 -1.03 38.37 8.95
N TYR A 595 -1.31 37.93 7.72
CA TYR A 595 -0.51 36.91 7.05
C TYR A 595 0.83 37.51 6.59
N THR A 596 1.92 36.77 6.80
CA THR A 596 3.26 37.26 6.47
C THR A 596 3.74 36.90 5.06
N GLY A 597 3.09 35.95 4.37
CA GLY A 597 3.64 35.37 3.13
C GLY A 597 4.80 34.40 3.36
N LEU A 598 5.11 34.06 4.62
CA LEU A 598 6.13 33.09 5.00
C LEU A 598 5.44 31.84 5.51
N ALA A 599 6.01 30.65 5.24
CA ALA A 599 5.55 29.39 5.79
C ALA A 599 6.65 28.65 6.54
N GLU A 600 6.25 27.83 7.51
CA GLU A 600 7.17 27.02 8.31
C GLU A 600 7.99 26.10 7.40
N ARG A 601 9.32 26.19 7.50
CA ARG A 601 10.31 25.42 6.70
C ARG A 601 10.29 25.72 5.20
N PHE A 602 9.64 26.82 4.79
CA PHE A 602 9.69 27.35 3.43
C PHE A 602 10.17 28.81 3.41
N PRO A 603 11.48 29.08 3.63
CA PRO A 603 12.50 28.18 4.16
C PRO A 603 12.69 28.34 5.70
N TYR A 604 11.91 29.19 6.36
CA TYR A 604 12.23 29.69 7.70
C TYR A 604 11.55 28.93 8.84
N VAL A 605 12.26 28.83 9.96
CA VAL A 605 11.74 28.43 11.27
C VAL A 605 11.88 29.62 12.21
N VAL A 606 10.75 30.18 12.68
CA VAL A 606 10.76 31.28 13.65
C VAL A 606 11.30 30.76 14.98
N ALA A 607 12.29 31.47 15.52
CA ALA A 607 12.85 31.11 16.82
C ALA A 607 11.82 31.39 17.92
N PRO A 608 11.40 30.39 18.72
CA PRO A 608 10.41 30.60 19.79
C PRO A 608 10.94 31.50 20.91
N SER A 609 12.27 31.69 20.97
CA SER A 609 12.96 32.56 21.92
C SER A 609 14.14 33.29 21.26
N SER A 610 14.31 34.57 21.59
CA SER A 610 15.42 35.40 21.10
C SER A 610 15.61 36.62 22.00
N ARG A 611 16.84 37.14 22.10
CA ARG A 611 17.13 38.47 22.69
C ARG A 611 16.79 39.64 21.77
N LEU A 612 16.55 39.37 20.49
CA LEU A 612 16.16 40.38 19.52
C LEU A 612 14.71 40.80 19.76
N PRO A 613 14.40 42.07 20.07
CA PRO A 613 13.02 42.52 20.28
C PRO A 613 12.15 42.20 19.07
N LEU A 614 10.98 41.63 19.30
CA LEU A 614 10.05 41.25 18.23
C LEU A 614 9.44 42.48 17.55
N ILE A 615 9.31 43.59 18.27
CA ILE A 615 8.73 44.83 17.77
C ILE A 615 9.59 46.05 18.13
N GLU A 616 9.90 46.86 17.13
CA GLU A 616 10.58 48.16 17.28
C GLU A 616 9.80 49.20 16.45
N GLY A 617 9.06 50.09 17.11
CA GLY A 617 8.23 51.08 16.41
C GLY A 617 7.10 50.43 15.59
N ASP A 618 7.07 50.70 14.29
CA ASP A 618 6.06 50.14 13.35
C ASP A 618 6.63 48.99 12.50
N THR A 619 7.67 48.33 13.00
CA THR A 619 8.39 47.27 12.31
C THR A 619 8.58 46.07 13.22
N LEU A 620 8.37 44.89 12.66
CA LEU A 620 8.64 43.62 13.32
C LEU A 620 10.03 43.13 12.96
N THR A 621 10.74 42.64 13.97
CA THR A 621 12.07 42.04 13.79
C THR A 621 12.02 40.58 14.24
N ILE A 622 11.83 39.68 13.28
CA ILE A 622 11.56 38.26 13.57
C ILE A 622 12.86 37.47 13.46
N ALA A 623 13.33 36.93 14.58
CA ALA A 623 14.47 36.01 14.60
C ALA A 623 14.07 34.66 13.97
N VAL A 624 14.85 34.19 13.00
CA VAL A 624 14.60 32.96 12.24
C VAL A 624 15.88 32.14 12.07
N ASP A 625 15.70 30.84 11.91
CA ASP A 625 16.66 29.94 11.27
C ASP A 625 16.14 29.57 9.86
N VAL A 626 17.03 29.11 9.00
CA VAL A 626 16.66 28.40 7.77
C VAL A 626 16.74 26.90 8.05
N ALA A 627 15.65 26.20 7.79
CA ALA A 627 15.56 24.74 7.80
C ALA A 627 14.63 24.30 6.67
N GLU A 628 15.07 24.58 5.45
CA GLU A 628 14.30 24.41 4.22
C GLU A 628 14.07 22.92 3.95
N ILE A 629 12.82 22.51 3.77
CA ILE A 629 12.48 21.12 3.42
C ILE A 629 13.00 20.77 2.02
N ASP A 630 13.50 19.54 1.86
CA ASP A 630 13.73 18.97 0.54
C ASP A 630 12.43 18.38 0.01
N THR A 631 11.77 19.09 -0.89
CA THR A 631 10.46 18.70 -1.43
C THR A 631 10.52 17.40 -2.24
N ALA A 632 11.72 16.98 -2.68
CA ALA A 632 11.95 15.67 -3.29
C ALA A 632 11.78 14.50 -2.31
N THR A 633 11.78 14.78 -1.00
CA THR A 633 11.64 13.76 0.05
C THR A 633 10.23 13.65 0.63
N ILE A 634 9.29 14.47 0.15
CA ILE A 634 7.89 14.40 0.56
C ILE A 634 7.26 13.12 0.00
N THR A 635 6.78 12.25 0.90
CA THR A 635 5.96 11.07 0.60
C THR A 635 4.64 11.18 1.35
N TYR A 636 3.63 10.38 0.98
CA TYR A 636 2.38 10.28 1.72
C TYR A 636 2.07 8.79 2.00
N PRO A 637 2.04 8.36 3.27
CA PRO A 637 2.33 9.15 4.47
C PRO A 637 3.78 9.71 4.50
N PRO A 638 4.05 10.84 5.16
CA PRO A 638 5.38 11.44 5.20
C PRO A 638 6.32 10.64 6.07
N VAL A 639 7.26 9.96 5.44
CA VAL A 639 8.33 9.23 6.13
C VAL A 639 9.68 9.66 5.58
N GLY A 640 10.60 10.03 6.49
CA GLY A 640 11.97 10.37 6.12
C GLY A 640 12.17 11.73 5.47
N LEU A 641 11.35 12.74 5.81
CA LEU A 641 11.52 14.13 5.38
C LEU A 641 12.92 14.66 5.72
N ARG A 642 13.59 15.31 4.77
CA ARG A 642 14.95 15.84 4.93
C ARG A 642 14.99 17.35 4.81
N THR A 643 15.98 17.95 5.46
CA THR A 643 16.32 19.37 5.27
C THR A 643 17.31 19.56 4.11
N ARG A 644 16.98 20.40 3.14
CA ARG A 644 17.83 20.81 2.00
C ARG A 644 18.87 21.88 2.37
N ARG A 645 18.44 22.95 3.04
CA ARG A 645 19.29 24.10 3.42
C ARG A 645 19.16 24.38 4.90
N ARG A 646 20.29 24.65 5.56
CA ARG A 646 20.34 25.10 6.96
C ARG A 646 21.15 26.38 7.11
N ALA A 647 20.61 27.35 7.83
CA ALA A 647 21.33 28.54 8.29
C ALA A 647 20.74 28.96 9.65
N ARG A 648 21.52 29.68 10.46
CA ARG A 648 21.10 30.10 11.81
C ARG A 648 21.46 31.55 12.08
N ASN A 649 20.86 32.09 13.13
CA ASN A 649 21.12 33.45 13.62
C ASN A 649 20.79 34.52 12.58
N LEU A 650 19.64 34.39 11.93
CA LEU A 650 19.11 35.36 10.98
C LEU A 650 17.91 36.09 11.57
N TYR A 651 17.58 37.25 11.02
CA TYR A 651 16.32 37.91 11.27
C TYR A 651 15.74 38.52 10.00
N LEU A 652 14.42 38.66 10.01
CA LEU A 652 13.64 39.33 8.97
C LEU A 652 13.05 40.63 9.53
N THR A 653 12.92 41.63 8.67
CA THR A 653 12.30 42.93 9.01
C THR A 653 11.00 43.06 8.24
N LEU A 654 9.86 43.15 8.95
CA LEU A 654 8.54 43.20 8.34
C LEU A 654 7.83 44.51 8.76
N PRO A 655 7.65 45.48 7.84
CA PRO A 655 6.88 46.68 8.13
C PRO A 655 5.40 46.33 8.37
N ILE A 656 4.81 46.81 9.49
CA ILE A 656 3.41 46.49 9.82
C ILE A 656 2.45 47.06 8.77
N ALA A 657 2.76 48.24 8.22
CA ALA A 657 1.97 48.84 7.15
C ALA A 657 1.88 47.96 5.90
N GLU A 658 2.95 47.23 5.56
CA GLU A 658 2.98 46.32 4.41
C GLU A 658 2.12 45.07 4.67
N LEU A 659 2.17 44.52 5.89
CA LEU A 659 1.31 43.40 6.29
C LEU A 659 -0.20 43.75 6.30
N ARG A 660 -0.55 45.04 6.36
CA ARG A 660 -1.94 45.52 6.40
C ARG A 660 -2.45 46.02 5.05
N ARG A 661 -1.57 46.20 4.06
CA ARG A 661 -1.93 46.85 2.81
C ARG A 661 -2.88 45.95 2.03
N ASP A 662 -4.05 46.48 1.72
CA ASP A 662 -5.10 45.92 0.87
C ASP A 662 -5.42 47.00 -0.16
N SER A 663 -4.79 46.91 -1.32
CA SER A 663 -4.76 48.00 -2.31
C SER A 663 -6.08 48.18 -3.06
N ASP A 664 -6.91 47.14 -3.16
CA ASP A 664 -8.20 47.17 -3.86
C ASP A 664 -9.42 47.09 -2.93
N GLY A 665 -9.20 46.93 -1.62
CA GLY A 665 -10.23 46.97 -0.58
C GLY A 665 -11.14 45.74 -0.61
N ASP A 666 -10.64 44.63 -1.14
CA ASP A 666 -11.42 43.42 -1.35
C ASP A 666 -11.47 42.49 -0.13
N GLY A 667 -10.75 42.88 0.94
CA GLY A 667 -10.62 42.15 2.19
C GLY A 667 -9.38 41.27 2.28
N TRP A 668 -8.59 41.17 1.21
CA TRP A 668 -7.33 40.44 1.17
C TRP A 668 -6.16 41.43 1.13
N THR A 669 -5.19 41.24 2.03
CA THR A 669 -3.94 42.00 1.96
C THR A 669 -3.20 41.66 0.67
N ASP A 670 -2.43 42.59 0.10
CA ASP A 670 -1.64 42.38 -1.12
C ASP A 670 -0.76 41.12 -1.04
N ILE A 671 -0.19 40.84 0.13
CA ILE A 671 0.63 39.64 0.39
C ILE A 671 -0.20 38.37 0.26
N ALA A 672 -1.39 38.33 0.86
CA ALA A 672 -2.30 37.19 0.76
C ALA A 672 -2.82 37.02 -0.68
N SER A 673 -3.17 38.12 -1.35
CA SER A 673 -3.61 38.10 -2.75
C SER A 673 -2.52 37.57 -3.67
N HIS A 674 -1.28 38.02 -3.52
CA HIS A 674 -0.15 37.48 -4.28
C HIS A 674 0.08 36.00 -4.01
N HIS A 675 0.07 35.58 -2.73
CA HIS A 675 0.24 34.18 -2.32
C HIS A 675 -0.81 33.26 -2.93
N LEU A 676 -2.06 33.73 -3.02
CA LEU A 676 -3.18 32.96 -3.55
C LEU A 676 -3.41 33.15 -5.07
N LEU A 677 -2.52 33.88 -5.75
CA LEU A 677 -2.61 34.26 -7.18
C LEU A 677 -3.84 35.11 -7.54
N LEU A 678 -4.35 35.91 -6.61
CA LEU A 678 -5.50 36.80 -6.77
C LEU A 678 -5.13 38.23 -7.20
N ASP A 679 -3.84 38.54 -7.33
CA ASP A 679 -3.30 39.87 -7.67
C ASP A 679 -3.52 40.29 -9.14
N SER A 680 -3.85 39.33 -10.01
CA SER A 680 -4.24 39.59 -11.39
C SER A 680 -5.62 40.25 -11.44
N ARG A 681 -5.85 41.20 -12.37
CA ARG A 681 -7.17 41.87 -12.50
C ARG A 681 -8.29 40.82 -12.52
N ARG A 682 -9.18 40.86 -11.53
CA ARG A 682 -10.33 39.96 -11.43
C ARG A 682 -11.06 39.85 -12.78
N GLY A 683 -11.19 38.61 -13.28
CA GLY A 683 -11.84 38.31 -14.56
C GLY A 683 -10.92 38.33 -15.79
N ALA A 684 -9.63 38.69 -15.66
CA ALA A 684 -8.65 38.41 -16.71
C ALA A 684 -8.39 36.90 -16.77
N GLY A 685 -8.44 36.30 -17.96
CA GLY A 685 -8.22 34.86 -18.14
C GLY A 685 -6.88 34.42 -17.51
N GLY A 686 -6.96 33.62 -16.44
CA GLY A 686 -5.79 33.18 -15.66
C GLY A 686 -5.74 33.63 -14.20
N THR A 687 -6.81 34.24 -13.66
CA THR A 687 -6.95 34.46 -12.20
C THR A 687 -7.86 33.37 -11.61
N PRO A 688 -7.53 32.78 -10.44
CA PRO A 688 -8.43 31.88 -9.73
C PRO A 688 -9.80 32.50 -9.48
N PHE A 689 -10.85 31.69 -9.50
CA PHE A 689 -12.22 32.16 -9.31
C PHE A 689 -12.58 32.20 -7.82
N VAL A 690 -12.87 33.40 -7.29
CA VAL A 690 -13.38 33.57 -5.94
C VAL A 690 -14.89 33.39 -5.96
N VAL A 691 -15.39 32.34 -5.30
CA VAL A 691 -16.82 32.01 -5.31
C VAL A 691 -17.63 33.12 -4.65
N GLY A 692 -18.70 33.56 -5.33
CA GLY A 692 -19.56 34.66 -4.90
C GLY A 692 -19.16 36.02 -5.48
N SER A 693 -18.00 36.14 -6.13
CA SER A 693 -17.58 37.38 -6.81
C SER A 693 -18.49 37.74 -8.00
N ASP A 694 -19.25 36.78 -8.51
CA ASP A 694 -20.19 36.90 -9.63
C ASP A 694 -21.64 37.20 -9.19
N LEU A 695 -21.92 37.27 -7.89
CA LEU A 695 -23.29 37.48 -7.38
C LEU A 695 -23.90 38.83 -7.79
N GLN A 696 -23.06 39.82 -8.11
CA GLN A 696 -23.51 41.13 -8.59
C GLN A 696 -23.95 41.08 -10.06
N SER A 697 -23.45 40.13 -10.84
CA SER A 697 -23.82 39.92 -12.24
C SER A 697 -24.96 38.90 -12.37
N ALA A 698 -26.19 39.36 -12.13
CA ALA A 698 -27.46 38.70 -12.49
C ALA A 698 -27.50 37.15 -12.33
N CYS A 699 -27.19 36.65 -11.14
CA CYS A 699 -27.52 35.28 -10.74
C CYS A 699 -29.04 35.10 -10.63
N THR A 700 -29.70 34.81 -11.75
CA THR A 700 -31.16 34.61 -11.83
C THR A 700 -31.58 33.14 -11.82
N THR A 701 -30.63 32.22 -11.94
CA THR A 701 -30.90 30.79 -12.05
C THR A 701 -30.82 30.09 -10.70
N THR A 702 -31.90 29.41 -10.32
CA THR A 702 -31.88 28.40 -9.25
C THR A 702 -30.78 27.38 -9.57
N PRO A 703 -29.86 27.06 -8.63
CA PRO A 703 -28.81 26.09 -8.87
C PRO A 703 -29.41 24.73 -9.27
N SER A 704 -28.76 24.05 -10.22
CA SER A 704 -29.17 22.70 -10.64
C SER A 704 -29.08 21.72 -9.45
N ARG A 705 -29.73 20.56 -9.54
CA ARG A 705 -29.62 19.55 -8.46
C ARG A 705 -28.18 19.12 -8.26
N GLU A 706 -27.40 18.99 -9.33
CA GLU A 706 -25.98 18.61 -9.30
C GLU A 706 -25.15 19.70 -8.59
N GLN A 707 -25.41 20.97 -8.88
CA GLN A 707 -24.78 22.08 -8.17
C GLN A 707 -25.13 22.04 -6.68
N GLN A 708 -26.40 21.83 -6.34
CA GLN A 708 -26.83 21.69 -4.93
C GLN A 708 -26.19 20.51 -4.21
N ALA A 709 -26.00 19.40 -4.92
CA ALA A 709 -25.29 18.21 -4.45
C ALA A 709 -23.83 18.53 -4.13
N ARG A 710 -23.12 19.23 -5.02
CA ARG A 710 -21.72 19.63 -4.80
C ARG A 710 -21.59 20.57 -3.60
N ILE A 711 -22.47 21.55 -3.46
CA ILE A 711 -22.47 22.49 -2.32
C ILE A 711 -22.65 21.76 -0.99
N GLY A 712 -23.67 20.89 -0.91
CA GLY A 712 -23.95 20.19 0.34
C GLY A 712 -22.85 19.18 0.67
N LEU A 713 -22.24 18.55 -0.34
CA LEU A 713 -21.08 17.68 -0.17
C LEU A 713 -19.87 18.42 0.38
N LEU A 714 -19.51 19.57 -0.20
CA LEU A 714 -18.43 20.42 0.33
C LEU A 714 -18.70 20.82 1.78
N SER A 715 -19.95 21.13 2.11
CA SER A 715 -20.33 21.45 3.50
C SER A 715 -20.13 20.28 4.46
N LYS A 716 -20.22 19.02 3.99
CA LYS A 716 -19.96 17.82 4.79
C LYS A 716 -18.48 17.51 4.93
N LEU A 717 -17.74 17.59 3.83
CA LEU A 717 -16.30 17.29 3.80
C LEU A 717 -15.47 18.27 4.61
N LEU A 718 -15.98 19.49 4.80
CA LEU A 718 -15.23 20.61 5.36
C LEU A 718 -15.76 20.99 6.75
N ASP A 719 -16.42 20.05 7.44
CA ASP A 719 -16.67 20.13 8.89
C ASP A 719 -15.31 20.09 9.61
N PRO A 720 -14.89 21.18 10.31
CA PRO A 720 -13.51 21.44 10.74
C PRO A 720 -12.92 20.50 11.81
N ARG A 721 -13.49 19.31 12.03
CA ARG A 721 -13.11 18.41 13.14
C ARG A 721 -11.88 17.55 12.87
N GLY A 722 -11.35 17.55 11.65
CA GLY A 722 -10.14 16.81 11.28
C GLY A 722 -8.94 17.75 11.06
N ALA A 723 -7.97 17.74 11.96
CA ALA A 723 -6.67 18.38 11.74
C ALA A 723 -5.62 17.32 11.38
N ALA A 724 -4.85 17.54 10.32
CA ALA A 724 -3.76 16.67 9.90
C ALA A 724 -2.69 16.54 11.00
N ILE A 725 -2.02 15.40 11.07
CA ILE A 725 -0.90 15.17 11.99
C ILE A 725 0.38 15.59 11.28
N VAL A 726 1.09 16.58 11.81
CA VAL A 726 2.35 17.08 11.26
C VAL A 726 3.50 16.18 11.72
N GLU A 727 4.25 15.65 10.74
CA GLU A 727 5.37 14.76 10.97
C GLU A 727 6.68 15.51 11.34
N PRO A 728 7.49 15.01 12.29
CA PRO A 728 8.82 15.52 12.61
C PRO A 728 9.83 15.28 11.50
N PHE A 729 10.73 16.23 11.35
CA PHE A 729 11.81 16.23 10.37
C PHE A 729 13.08 15.55 10.89
N ASP A 730 13.88 14.98 9.97
CA ASP A 730 15.20 14.39 10.25
C ASP A 730 15.18 13.34 11.38
N ARG A 731 14.10 12.54 11.44
CA ARG A 731 13.95 11.46 12.43
C ARG A 731 15.06 10.42 12.28
N PRO A 732 15.64 9.92 13.39
CA PRO A 732 16.32 8.63 13.39
C PRO A 732 15.32 7.53 13.02
N ASN A 733 15.72 6.55 12.21
CA ASN A 733 14.85 5.54 11.55
C ASN A 733 14.01 4.61 12.49
N ASN A 734 13.87 4.88 13.79
CA ASN A 734 13.26 3.95 14.75
C ASN A 734 12.33 4.57 15.81
N GLN A 735 11.80 5.79 15.62
CA GLN A 735 10.85 6.41 16.57
C GLN A 735 9.62 6.96 15.85
N ILE A 736 8.51 6.21 15.90
CA ILE A 736 7.29 6.48 15.12
C ILE A 736 6.32 7.48 15.80
N ALA A 737 6.50 7.82 17.09
CA ALA A 737 5.47 8.60 17.83
C ALA A 737 5.95 9.85 18.59
N ILE A 738 7.26 10.13 18.67
CA ILE A 738 7.75 11.27 19.47
C ILE A 738 7.75 12.54 18.62
N GLY A 739 6.98 13.55 19.05
CA GLY A 739 7.03 14.91 18.51
C GLY A 739 6.00 15.28 17.45
N THR A 740 4.98 14.44 17.19
CA THR A 740 3.88 14.78 16.30
C THR A 740 3.03 15.92 16.87
N GLN A 741 2.58 16.83 16.01
CA GLN A 741 1.70 17.94 16.38
C GLN A 741 0.48 17.94 15.46
N ARG A 742 -0.69 18.36 15.95
CA ARG A 742 -1.83 18.58 15.04
C ARG A 742 -1.68 19.93 14.36
N ALA A 743 -1.91 19.94 13.06
CA ALA A 743 -2.02 21.18 12.29
C ALA A 743 -3.10 22.08 12.89
N ALA A 744 -2.83 23.37 12.99
CA ALA A 744 -3.83 24.35 13.39
C ALA A 744 -4.46 24.98 12.14
N ALA A 745 -5.78 24.98 12.06
CA ALA A 745 -6.53 25.63 10.99
C ALA A 745 -7.75 26.38 11.58
N SER A 746 -7.97 27.62 11.15
CA SER A 746 -9.14 28.41 11.58
C SER A 746 -10.44 27.83 11.03
N ALA A 747 -11.53 27.93 11.80
CA ALA A 747 -12.88 27.65 11.31
C ALA A 747 -13.28 28.51 10.09
N SER A 748 -12.63 29.66 9.90
CA SER A 748 -12.79 30.55 8.74
C SER A 748 -11.81 30.25 7.58
N GLN A 749 -11.10 29.13 7.62
CA GLN A 749 -10.14 28.75 6.58
C GLN A 749 -10.80 28.77 5.19
N PRO A 750 -10.20 29.47 4.20
CA PRO A 750 -10.64 29.41 2.83
C PRO A 750 -10.58 27.99 2.28
N LEU A 751 -11.55 27.65 1.43
CA LEU A 751 -11.54 26.37 0.73
C LEU A 751 -10.84 26.55 -0.61
N PHE A 752 -9.73 25.84 -0.79
CA PHE A 752 -8.98 25.83 -2.03
C PHE A 752 -9.39 24.60 -2.83
N LEU A 753 -10.05 24.81 -3.97
CA LEU A 753 -10.59 23.73 -4.78
C LEU A 753 -9.91 23.68 -6.14
N LEU A 754 -9.57 22.48 -6.61
CA LEU A 754 -9.26 22.25 -8.03
C LEU A 754 -10.56 21.96 -8.77
N GLY A 755 -10.88 22.73 -9.81
CA GLY A 755 -12.10 22.52 -10.58
C GLY A 755 -12.39 23.59 -11.64
N LEU A 756 -13.57 23.51 -12.25
CA LEU A 756 -14.05 24.47 -13.23
C LEU A 756 -14.87 25.57 -12.55
N PRO A 757 -14.58 26.87 -12.75
CA PRO A 757 -15.34 27.97 -12.16
C PRO A 757 -16.85 27.92 -12.44
N GLU A 758 -17.26 27.42 -13.60
CA GLU A 758 -18.67 27.29 -14.00
C GLU A 758 -19.51 26.43 -13.04
N ASP A 759 -18.89 25.43 -12.41
CA ASP A 759 -19.55 24.55 -11.45
C ASP A 759 -19.91 25.27 -10.13
N TYR A 760 -19.28 26.43 -9.89
CA TYR A 760 -19.37 27.18 -8.63
C TYR A 760 -19.93 28.59 -8.80
N LYS A 761 -20.44 28.93 -9.99
CA LYS A 761 -21.12 30.22 -10.21
C LYS A 761 -22.38 30.35 -9.37
N CYS A 762 -22.67 31.58 -8.96
CA CYS A 762 -23.86 31.96 -8.20
C CYS A 762 -23.98 31.30 -6.82
N LEU A 763 -22.93 30.65 -6.34
CA LEU A 763 -22.90 30.08 -5.00
C LEU A 763 -22.65 31.18 -3.96
N ARG A 764 -23.29 31.03 -2.81
CA ARG A 764 -23.09 31.88 -1.63
C ARG A 764 -22.40 31.05 -0.56
N PRO A 765 -21.07 31.00 -0.55
CA PRO A 765 -20.36 30.16 0.39
C PRO A 765 -20.41 30.80 1.79
N THR A 766 -20.43 29.98 2.84
CA THR A 766 -20.42 30.45 4.24
C THR A 766 -19.02 30.84 4.72
N ARG A 767 -17.99 30.54 3.94
CA ARG A 767 -16.59 30.91 4.13
C ARG A 767 -15.95 31.20 2.76
N PRO A 768 -14.78 31.86 2.68
CA PRO A 768 -14.14 32.10 1.40
C PRO A 768 -13.86 30.79 0.65
N MET A 769 -14.10 30.77 -0.66
CA MET A 769 -13.75 29.64 -1.51
C MET A 769 -13.08 30.13 -2.79
N ILE A 770 -12.01 29.45 -3.20
CA ILE A 770 -11.21 29.79 -4.36
C ILE A 770 -11.09 28.55 -5.23
N ILE A 771 -11.49 28.68 -6.50
CA ILE A 771 -11.41 27.62 -7.50
C ILE A 771 -10.19 27.88 -8.38
N TYR A 772 -9.27 26.94 -8.35
CA TYR A 772 -8.05 26.90 -9.14
C TYR A 772 -8.24 25.99 -10.35
N SER A 773 -7.70 26.40 -11.49
CA SER A 773 -7.42 25.50 -12.60
C SER A 773 -6.15 24.69 -12.33
N SER A 774 -5.92 23.61 -13.10
CA SER A 774 -4.66 22.85 -13.00
C SER A 774 -3.44 23.74 -13.25
N LYS A 775 -3.55 24.74 -14.13
CA LYS A 775 -2.47 25.71 -14.39
C LYS A 775 -2.17 26.58 -13.17
N ASP A 776 -3.20 26.97 -12.43
CA ASP A 776 -3.04 27.79 -11.22
C ASP A 776 -2.42 26.97 -10.09
N ILE A 777 -2.79 25.69 -9.95
CA ILE A 777 -2.13 24.77 -9.01
C ILE A 777 -0.65 24.59 -9.35
N GLU A 778 -0.30 24.39 -10.62
CA GLU A 778 1.10 24.29 -11.02
C GLU A 778 1.86 25.62 -10.81
N ALA A 779 1.17 26.77 -10.90
CA ALA A 779 1.75 28.05 -10.54
C ALA A 779 1.96 28.17 -9.02
N LEU A 780 0.99 27.78 -8.20
CA LEU A 780 1.08 27.75 -6.74
C LEU A 780 2.19 26.82 -6.26
N LYS A 781 2.31 25.61 -6.80
CA LYS A 781 3.36 24.65 -6.45
C LYS A 781 4.78 25.16 -6.68
N ARG A 782 4.96 26.18 -7.54
CA ARG A 782 6.27 26.84 -7.70
C ARG A 782 6.58 27.83 -6.58
N GLY A 783 5.57 28.38 -5.90
CA GLY A 783 5.72 29.29 -4.77
C GLY A 783 5.54 28.61 -3.40
N VAL A 784 4.71 27.59 -3.33
CA VAL A 784 4.36 26.83 -2.13
C VAL A 784 4.47 25.35 -2.50
N PRO A 785 5.65 24.74 -2.33
CA PRO A 785 5.96 23.43 -2.92
C PRO A 785 5.07 22.27 -2.50
N ASP A 786 4.22 22.47 -1.50
CA ASP A 786 3.28 21.47 -1.00
C ASP A 786 1.84 22.01 -0.84
N PHE A 787 1.40 22.85 -1.78
CA PHE A 787 0.03 23.34 -1.80
C PHE A 787 -0.92 22.26 -2.32
N HIS A 788 -1.84 21.79 -1.47
CA HIS A 788 -2.88 20.82 -1.84
C HIS A 788 -4.24 21.50 -1.93
N ALA A 789 -4.69 21.79 -3.15
CA ALA A 789 -6.09 22.09 -3.38
C ALA A 789 -6.91 20.80 -3.33
N PHE A 790 -8.08 20.88 -2.69
CA PHE A 790 -9.01 19.77 -2.65
C PHE A 790 -9.69 19.63 -4.03
N GLU A 791 -9.45 18.52 -4.71
CA GLU A 791 -10.19 18.19 -5.92
C GLU A 791 -11.49 17.51 -5.51
N LEU A 792 -12.63 18.16 -5.78
CA LEU A 792 -13.92 17.52 -5.53
C LEU A 792 -14.08 16.34 -6.49
N PRO A 793 -14.18 15.11 -6.00
CA PRO A 793 -14.31 13.95 -6.87
C PRO A 793 -15.61 14.04 -7.67
N SER A 794 -15.60 13.47 -8.88
CA SER A 794 -16.82 13.33 -9.68
C SER A 794 -17.90 12.60 -8.88
N ILE A 795 -19.06 13.25 -8.71
CA ILE A 795 -20.25 12.64 -8.15
C ILE A 795 -20.88 11.77 -9.24
N VAL A 796 -21.13 10.51 -8.92
CA VAL A 796 -21.84 9.59 -9.79
C VAL A 796 -23.32 9.73 -9.47
N PHE A 797 -24.14 10.15 -10.44
CA PHE A 797 -25.59 10.28 -10.27
C PHE A 797 -26.34 9.11 -10.91
N ASN A 798 -27.54 8.85 -10.44
CA ASN A 798 -28.51 8.04 -11.17
C ASN A 798 -29.16 8.86 -12.30
N ARG A 799 -29.82 8.21 -13.26
CA ARG A 799 -30.44 8.89 -14.42
C ARG A 799 -31.53 9.89 -14.04
N ALA A 800 -32.15 9.74 -12.87
CA ALA A 800 -33.15 10.68 -12.36
C ALA A 800 -32.54 11.88 -11.62
N HIS A 801 -31.23 11.87 -11.39
CA HIS A 801 -30.50 12.88 -10.62
C HIS A 801 -31.16 13.17 -9.27
N ASP A 802 -31.62 12.11 -8.61
CA ASP A 802 -32.21 12.12 -7.27
C ASP A 802 -31.46 11.21 -6.29
N ARG A 803 -30.45 10.50 -6.78
CA ARG A 803 -29.45 9.76 -5.99
C ARG A 803 -28.08 10.01 -6.55
N GLY A 804 -27.07 10.00 -5.68
CA GLY A 804 -25.69 10.07 -6.10
C GLY A 804 -24.77 9.45 -5.07
N PHE A 805 -23.52 9.17 -5.45
CA PHE A 805 -22.48 8.88 -4.49
C PHE A 805 -21.15 9.44 -4.96
N VAL A 806 -20.23 9.57 -4.01
CA VAL A 806 -18.93 10.18 -4.24
C VAL A 806 -17.90 9.54 -3.32
N ARG A 807 -16.78 9.13 -3.90
CA ARG A 807 -15.60 8.68 -3.16
C ARG A 807 -14.64 9.82 -3.05
N TRP A 808 -14.25 10.17 -1.84
CA TRP A 808 -13.36 11.29 -1.57
C TRP A 808 -12.13 10.82 -0.83
N SER A 809 -11.03 11.54 -1.04
CA SER A 809 -9.79 11.37 -0.32
C SER A 809 -9.12 12.73 -0.19
N THR A 810 -8.54 12.97 0.97
CA THR A 810 -7.69 14.12 1.31
C THR A 810 -6.25 13.68 1.54
N GLY A 811 -5.90 12.46 1.09
CA GLY A 811 -4.59 11.83 1.31
C GLY A 811 -4.55 11.00 2.59
N TRP A 812 -4.85 11.62 3.74
CA TRP A 812 -4.78 11.01 5.08
C TRP A 812 -6.14 10.60 5.65
N ALA A 813 -7.22 11.16 5.10
CA ALA A 813 -8.58 10.73 5.38
C ALA A 813 -9.36 10.60 4.07
N GLY A 814 -10.34 9.72 4.06
CA GLY A 814 -11.21 9.55 2.91
C GLY A 814 -12.45 8.77 3.27
N GLY A 815 -13.25 8.49 2.26
CA GLY A 815 -14.50 7.77 2.46
C GLY A 815 -15.40 7.82 1.25
N THR A 816 -16.64 7.38 1.46
CA THR A 816 -17.68 7.44 0.46
C THR A 816 -18.94 8.03 1.07
N TYR A 817 -19.52 9.03 0.41
CA TYR A 817 -20.85 9.53 0.73
C TYR A 817 -21.86 9.01 -0.28
N ARG A 818 -23.01 8.55 0.23
CA ARG A 818 -24.24 8.36 -0.51
C ARG A 818 -25.11 9.61 -0.35
N MET A 819 -25.79 9.99 -1.42
CA MET A 819 -26.59 11.20 -1.54
C MET A 819 -27.99 10.88 -2.03
N ARG A 820 -29.01 11.52 -1.45
CA ARG A 820 -30.42 11.35 -1.85
C ARG A 820 -31.13 12.69 -1.91
N TRP A 821 -31.89 12.94 -2.96
CA TRP A 821 -32.73 14.13 -3.11
C TRP A 821 -34.10 13.86 -2.50
N LEU A 822 -34.34 14.43 -1.32
CA LEU A 822 -35.55 14.20 -0.52
C LEU A 822 -36.16 15.54 -0.13
N SER A 823 -37.46 15.70 -0.34
CA SER A 823 -38.21 16.90 0.06
C SER A 823 -37.57 18.22 -0.40
N GLY A 824 -36.97 18.24 -1.59
CA GLY A 824 -36.37 19.45 -2.18
C GLY A 824 -34.96 19.79 -1.68
N LYS A 825 -34.26 18.88 -1.01
CA LYS A 825 -32.87 19.04 -0.56
C LYS A 825 -32.07 17.74 -0.73
N TRP A 826 -30.75 17.84 -0.78
CA TRP A 826 -29.87 16.67 -0.69
C TRP A 826 -29.62 16.27 0.75
N GLU A 827 -29.76 14.97 1.04
CA GLU A 827 -29.32 14.32 2.26
C GLU A 827 -28.08 13.46 1.97
N TYR A 828 -27.18 13.37 2.96
CA TYR A 828 -25.86 12.75 2.82
C TYR A 828 -25.68 11.71 3.92
N GLU A 829 -25.34 10.49 3.52
CA GLU A 829 -25.05 9.34 4.39
C GLU A 829 -23.59 8.93 4.17
N SER A 830 -22.79 8.89 5.25
CA SER A 830 -21.45 8.30 5.18
C SER A 830 -21.58 6.79 5.15
N ILE A 831 -21.14 6.14 4.07
CA ILE A 831 -21.18 4.67 3.95
C ILE A 831 -19.82 4.03 4.25
N SER A 832 -18.74 4.81 4.14
CA SER A 832 -17.40 4.45 4.60
C SER A 832 -16.61 5.70 4.93
N ASP A 833 -15.78 5.61 5.96
CA ASP A 833 -14.77 6.60 6.32
C ASP A 833 -13.49 5.87 6.77
N TRP A 834 -12.35 6.49 6.51
CA TRP A 834 -11.06 6.03 6.99
C TRP A 834 -10.16 7.21 7.29
N VAL A 835 -9.24 7.00 8.22
CA VAL A 835 -8.16 7.90 8.60
C VAL A 835 -6.91 7.01 8.74
N THR A 836 -5.80 7.39 8.09
CA THR A 836 -4.53 6.64 8.16
C THR A 836 -3.73 6.95 9.42
#